data_AF-A0AAN4ZNX6-F1
#
_entry.id   AF-A0AAN4ZNX6-F1
#
_cell.length_a   1.000
_cell.length_b   1.000
_cell.length_c   1.000
_cell.angle_alpha   90.00
_cell.angle_beta   90.00
_cell.angle_gamma   90.00
#
_symmetry.space_group_name_H-M   'P 1'
#
loop_
_entity.id
_entity.type
_entity.pdbx_description
1 polymer ?
#
loop_
_entity_poly.entity_id
_entity_poly.type
_entity_poly.pdbx_seq_one_letter_code
_entity_poly.pdbx_strand_id
1 'polypeptide(L)'
;MPKSPPKKTKQKNEKTQPILEPGTTQETSHSKLWIAAVAILFIIFSAANSNHLGRLFENDRHFSHLADFEREMTYRTEMGLYYSYYKTLITAPSFFEGINKITRDNVTEYGHTINTLKRFNLYPEVILAYFYRNFKSITDKMGWKMDTCYQVNRGGGLPPVESCEGVGNPHYFYVDGSFLVAGTVAGSLFLLGVVLSDSILGGLLSVAAFSFNHGEATRVQWTPPLRESFSYPFILAQITLVTIALRNHSTGSRWLVGISIPIVLSMLSWQFAQFVYSTQLAALAVTFALDYLPRSTFSTLIFTHIFSLFVSFILLFGNEMLLTSFYFPSILAALSILLVDRCLNRVTFRPFFVLLLLSIYAGVTVGAKLGLAKIFDVEDDAHIGEIFRSKFTHFASFHTRLYTCSAEFGFIQQETLEKLTNTGLLPTALTSFLLMALFLLRSRPVMWRDVSLHLRPLSHLPYHAAQTAAFVFLAFIIMRLKLFMTPHLCASTALIMSANLISSSLNVRLSWMVRVGISGLVLAGMAYQGMGNIKHQLSISGEYSNIEQESLFEWINSKTSKNAVFAGTMPRDGERETVDERPIVNHPHYEDKGIRERTLKVYSMFSKKPITKWYDNLKNMGVCSTSSYSRSIAIPIRRKSAVTDRCGIYTIRRTRVVPPSVISGRLLTNSPPGKRIRWSRHSNSHTIMRIISYSRLI
;
A
#
# COMPACT_ATOMS: atom_id res chain seq x y z
N MET A 1 4.29 53.80 77.48
CA MET A 1 5.07 52.54 77.32
C MET A 1 4.10 51.36 77.35
N PRO A 2 3.94 50.60 76.25
CA PRO A 2 2.93 49.55 76.16
C PRO A 2 3.45 48.22 76.72
N LYS A 3 2.60 47.48 77.45
CA LYS A 3 2.80 46.07 77.81
C LYS A 3 1.66 45.24 77.21
N SER A 4 2.06 44.32 76.33
CA SER A 4 1.40 43.11 75.80
C SER A 4 -0.06 42.77 76.17
N PRO A 5 -0.91 42.40 75.17
CA PRO A 5 -2.10 41.60 75.40
C PRO A 5 -1.86 40.08 75.17
N PRO A 6 -2.77 39.20 75.64
CA PRO A 6 -2.54 37.78 75.82
C PRO A 6 -2.94 36.89 74.62
N LYS A 7 -2.42 35.65 74.66
CA LYS A 7 -2.60 34.54 73.71
C LYS A 7 -4.07 34.21 73.43
N LYS A 8 -4.45 34.08 72.14
CA LYS A 8 -5.70 33.45 71.68
C LYS A 8 -5.45 32.04 71.12
N THR A 9 -6.37 31.16 71.48
CA THR A 9 -6.48 29.73 71.20
C THR A 9 -6.70 29.43 69.70
N LYS A 10 -6.09 28.35 69.20
CA LYS A 10 -6.15 27.86 67.81
C LYS A 10 -7.56 27.40 67.41
N GLN A 11 -8.12 27.99 66.34
CA GLN A 11 -9.16 27.37 65.51
C GLN A 11 -8.49 26.71 64.29
N LYS A 12 -8.97 25.51 63.96
CA LYS A 12 -8.39 24.57 62.99
C LYS A 12 -8.94 24.91 61.59
N ASN A 13 -8.16 25.61 60.77
CA ASN A 13 -8.52 25.88 59.37
C ASN A 13 -8.21 24.67 58.48
N GLU A 14 -9.26 24.18 57.82
CA GLU A 14 -9.24 23.26 56.69
C GLU A 14 -8.46 23.89 55.53
N LYS A 15 -7.38 23.24 55.09
CA LYS A 15 -6.53 23.73 53.98
C LYS A 15 -7.28 23.57 52.66
N THR A 16 -7.83 24.68 52.17
CA THR A 16 -8.18 24.87 50.77
C THR A 16 -6.90 24.73 49.93
N GLN A 17 -6.90 23.82 48.95
CA GLN A 17 -5.81 23.64 48.00
C GLN A 17 -5.62 24.91 47.15
N PRO A 18 -4.38 25.34 46.85
CA PRO A 18 -4.17 26.53 46.05
C PRO A 18 -4.57 26.26 44.60
N ILE A 19 -5.37 27.19 44.09
CA ILE A 19 -5.78 27.35 42.70
C ILE A 19 -4.51 27.43 41.83
N LEU A 20 -4.36 26.48 40.92
CA LEU A 20 -3.30 26.45 39.92
C LEU A 20 -3.65 27.49 38.84
N GLU A 21 -2.92 28.60 38.78
CA GLU A 21 -2.95 29.54 37.66
C GLU A 21 -2.62 28.83 36.33
N PRO A 22 -3.12 29.35 35.19
CA PRO A 22 -2.97 28.70 33.88
C PRO A 22 -1.49 28.66 33.49
N GLY A 23 -0.85 27.52 33.74
CA GLY A 23 0.49 27.22 33.31
C GLY A 23 0.59 27.28 31.80
N THR A 24 1.45 28.19 31.33
CA THR A 24 2.17 28.08 30.06
C THR A 24 2.48 26.60 29.78
N THR A 25 1.93 26.09 28.69
CA THR A 25 2.29 24.79 28.12
C THR A 25 3.80 24.69 28.07
N GLN A 26 4.40 23.82 28.89
CA GLN A 26 5.81 23.47 28.80
C GLN A 26 6.04 22.87 27.41
N GLU A 27 6.52 23.68 26.47
CA GLU A 27 7.35 23.16 25.39
C GLU A 27 8.47 22.38 26.06
N THR A 28 8.48 21.05 25.91
CA THR A 28 9.72 20.29 26.07
C THR A 28 10.66 20.79 24.99
N SER A 29 11.38 21.87 25.29
CA SER A 29 12.40 22.46 24.41
C SER A 29 13.55 21.46 24.32
N HIS A 30 13.37 20.46 23.44
CA HIS A 30 14.41 19.52 23.10
C HIS A 30 15.62 20.29 22.59
N SER A 31 16.81 19.95 23.09
CA SER A 31 18.02 20.62 22.65
C SER A 31 18.19 20.46 21.14
N LYS A 32 18.82 21.44 20.48
CA LYS A 32 19.15 21.34 19.05
C LYS A 32 19.91 20.03 18.74
N LEU A 33 20.74 19.58 19.69
CA LEU A 33 21.46 18.31 19.61
C LEU A 33 20.53 17.09 19.57
N TRP A 34 19.46 17.08 20.35
CA TRP A 34 18.46 16.00 20.34
C TRP A 34 17.73 15.91 19.00
N ILE A 35 17.30 17.06 18.46
CA ILE A 35 16.64 17.13 17.16
C ILE A 35 17.59 16.67 16.05
N ALA A 36 18.86 17.11 16.09
CA ALA A 36 19.89 16.66 15.16
C ALA A 36 20.13 15.14 15.25
N ALA A 37 20.20 14.58 16.46
CA ALA A 37 20.36 13.14 16.64
C ALA A 37 19.19 12.34 16.05
N VAL A 38 17.94 12.78 16.27
CA VAL A 38 16.75 12.17 15.68
C VAL A 38 16.78 12.24 14.15
N ALA A 39 17.18 13.38 13.58
CA ALA A 39 17.30 13.54 12.13
C ALA A 39 18.38 12.63 11.53
N ILE A 40 19.55 12.49 12.19
CA ILE A 40 20.62 11.59 11.75
C ILE A 40 20.14 10.13 11.79
N LEU A 41 19.49 9.71 12.87
CA LEU A 41 18.95 8.35 12.99
C LEU A 41 17.87 8.06 11.94
N PHE A 42 17.01 9.03 11.61
CA PHE A 42 16.05 8.92 10.53
C PHE A 42 16.73 8.59 9.19
N ILE A 43 17.82 9.30 8.86
CA ILE A 43 18.58 9.08 7.62
C ILE A 43 19.23 7.70 7.63
N ILE A 44 19.86 7.31 8.76
CA ILE A 44 20.52 6.02 8.92
C ILE A 44 19.52 4.87 8.71
N PHE A 45 18.37 4.90 9.37
CA PHE A 45 17.36 3.85 9.23
C PHE A 45 16.75 3.81 7.84
N SER A 46 16.56 4.96 7.19
CA SER A 46 16.06 5.02 5.82
C SER A 46 17.05 4.41 4.82
N ALA A 47 18.34 4.75 4.95
CA ALA A 47 19.40 4.21 4.10
C ALA A 47 19.62 2.70 4.34
N ALA A 48 19.61 2.27 5.61
CA ALA A 48 19.73 0.86 5.97
C ALA A 48 18.57 0.03 5.39
N ASN A 49 17.34 0.54 5.47
CA ASN A 49 16.16 -0.14 4.92
C ASN A 49 16.20 -0.18 3.39
N SER A 50 16.62 0.90 2.72
CA SER A 50 16.79 0.92 1.26
C SER A 50 17.81 -0.13 0.79
N ASN A 51 18.96 -0.24 1.48
CA ASN A 51 19.97 -1.26 1.17
C ASN A 51 19.46 -2.67 1.46
N HIS A 52 18.72 -2.86 2.56
CA HIS A 52 18.09 -4.13 2.88
C HIS A 52 17.11 -4.58 1.78
N LEU A 53 16.26 -3.66 1.29
CA LEU A 53 15.34 -3.92 0.17
C LEU A 53 16.09 -4.32 -1.11
N GLY A 54 17.15 -3.60 -1.47
CA GLY A 54 17.96 -3.92 -2.64
C GLY A 54 18.58 -5.33 -2.55
N ARG A 55 19.12 -5.70 -1.38
CA ARG A 55 19.66 -7.04 -1.14
C ARG A 55 18.59 -8.13 -1.23
N LEU A 56 17.40 -7.91 -0.66
CA LEU A 56 16.31 -8.88 -0.74
C LEU A 56 15.80 -9.07 -2.16
N PHE A 57 15.72 -7.98 -2.93
CA PHE A 57 15.30 -8.04 -4.33
C PHE A 57 16.33 -8.79 -5.19
N GLU A 58 17.62 -8.51 -5.00
CA GLU A 58 18.70 -9.21 -5.70
C GLU A 58 18.72 -10.71 -5.36
N ASN A 59 18.56 -11.03 -4.09
CA ASN A 59 18.50 -12.41 -3.60
C ASN A 59 17.29 -13.20 -4.15
N ASP A 60 16.14 -12.56 -4.36
CA ASP A 60 14.92 -13.21 -4.87
C ASP A 60 14.95 -13.44 -6.40
N ARG A 61 15.50 -12.47 -7.16
CA ARG A 61 15.39 -12.45 -8.62
C ARG A 61 16.69 -12.72 -9.37
N HIS A 62 17.84 -12.49 -8.73
CA HIS A 62 19.14 -12.43 -9.39
C HIS A 62 19.15 -11.38 -10.53
N PHE A 63 18.72 -10.16 -10.20
CA PHE A 63 18.43 -9.12 -11.19
C PHE A 63 19.67 -8.65 -11.96
N SER A 64 20.84 -8.71 -11.30
CA SER A 64 22.18 -8.53 -11.91
C SER A 64 22.42 -9.43 -13.12
N HIS A 65 22.02 -10.70 -13.03
CA HIS A 65 22.30 -11.71 -14.04
C HIS A 65 21.34 -11.67 -15.24
N LEU A 66 20.24 -10.92 -15.15
CA LEU A 66 19.21 -10.85 -16.19
C LEU A 66 19.57 -9.82 -17.27
N ALA A 67 19.31 -10.17 -18.54
CA ALA A 67 19.36 -9.20 -19.63
C ALA A 67 18.18 -8.21 -19.56
N ASP A 68 18.29 -7.05 -20.20
CA ASP A 68 17.22 -6.01 -20.16
C ASP A 68 15.85 -6.54 -20.60
N PHE A 69 15.82 -7.39 -21.62
CA PHE A 69 14.59 -8.06 -22.06
C PHE A 69 13.99 -8.98 -20.97
N GLU A 70 14.83 -9.76 -20.29
CA GLU A 70 14.39 -10.64 -19.19
C GLU A 70 13.94 -9.82 -17.98
N ARG A 71 14.61 -8.68 -17.71
CA ARG A 71 14.21 -7.72 -16.67
C ARG A 71 12.83 -7.14 -16.94
N GLU A 72 12.51 -6.77 -18.18
CA GLU A 72 11.16 -6.33 -18.55
C GLU A 72 10.10 -7.39 -18.25
N MET A 73 10.41 -8.67 -18.55
CA MET A 73 9.54 -9.79 -18.21
C MET A 73 9.43 -10.05 -16.69
N THR A 74 10.31 -9.52 -15.85
CA THR A 74 10.13 -9.64 -14.40
C THR A 74 8.97 -8.77 -13.88
N TYR A 75 8.66 -7.68 -14.59
CA TYR A 75 7.59 -6.74 -14.25
C TYR A 75 6.23 -7.28 -14.69
N ARG A 76 5.57 -8.01 -13.79
CA ARG A 76 4.25 -8.59 -14.06
C ARG A 76 3.11 -7.64 -13.69
N THR A 77 1.95 -7.84 -14.30
CA THR A 77 0.70 -7.13 -13.92
C THR A 77 0.86 -5.60 -14.00
N GLU A 78 0.52 -4.89 -12.93
CA GLU A 78 0.57 -3.42 -12.83
C GLU A 78 2.00 -2.88 -12.95
N MET A 79 3.01 -3.65 -12.49
CA MET A 79 4.41 -3.20 -12.54
C MET A 79 4.90 -2.99 -13.97
N GLY A 80 4.55 -3.91 -14.87
CA GLY A 80 4.91 -3.82 -16.28
C GLY A 80 4.22 -2.64 -16.95
N LEU A 81 2.94 -2.43 -16.63
CA LEU A 81 2.19 -1.29 -17.12
C LEU A 81 2.83 0.04 -16.70
N TYR A 82 3.19 0.22 -15.43
CA TYR A 82 3.83 1.45 -14.97
C TYR A 82 5.23 1.65 -15.56
N TYR A 83 6.03 0.59 -15.66
CA TYR A 83 7.34 0.68 -16.29
C TYR A 83 7.24 1.04 -17.78
N SER A 84 6.22 0.57 -18.51
CA SER A 84 6.02 0.93 -19.93
C SER A 84 5.86 2.45 -20.14
N TYR A 85 5.16 3.14 -19.23
CA TYR A 85 5.03 4.60 -19.28
C TYR A 85 6.32 5.31 -18.91
N TYR A 86 7.05 4.82 -17.91
CA TYR A 86 8.39 5.30 -17.60
C TYR A 86 9.32 5.16 -18.81
N LYS A 87 9.33 3.99 -19.47
CA LYS A 87 10.08 3.70 -20.70
C LYS A 87 9.70 4.66 -21.83
N THR A 88 8.41 4.92 -22.04
CA THR A 88 7.92 5.90 -23.04
C THR A 88 8.46 7.30 -22.76
N LEU A 89 8.49 7.73 -21.49
CA LEU A 89 8.96 9.06 -21.11
C LEU A 89 10.47 9.24 -21.28
N ILE A 90 11.28 8.21 -21.04
CA ILE A 90 12.74 8.28 -21.18
C ILE A 90 13.20 8.11 -22.63
N THR A 91 12.46 7.36 -23.46
CA THR A 91 12.79 7.10 -24.86
C THR A 91 12.26 8.17 -25.82
N ALA A 92 11.24 8.94 -25.43
CA ALA A 92 10.69 10.01 -26.27
C ALA A 92 11.75 11.08 -26.62
N PRO A 93 11.72 11.65 -27.84
CA PRO A 93 12.68 12.66 -28.28
C PRO A 93 12.79 13.84 -27.31
N SER A 94 11.65 14.33 -26.81
CA SER A 94 11.58 15.34 -25.76
C SER A 94 10.70 14.88 -24.59
N PHE A 95 10.94 15.43 -23.40
CA PHE A 95 10.16 15.11 -22.21
C PHE A 95 8.69 15.52 -22.35
N PHE A 96 8.43 16.69 -22.93
CA PHE A 96 7.06 17.18 -23.18
C PHE A 96 6.34 16.35 -24.23
N GLU A 97 7.03 15.87 -25.26
CA GLU A 97 6.43 14.93 -26.21
C GLU A 97 6.08 13.60 -25.52
N GLY A 98 6.94 13.11 -24.61
CA GLY A 98 6.63 11.97 -23.76
C GLY A 98 5.38 12.20 -22.92
N ILE A 99 5.24 13.36 -22.26
CA ILE A 99 4.03 13.73 -21.51
C ILE A 99 2.80 13.76 -22.43
N ASN A 100 2.92 14.32 -23.62
CA ASN A 100 1.82 14.37 -24.59
C ASN A 100 1.40 12.96 -25.06
N LYS A 101 2.36 12.04 -25.23
CA LYS A 101 2.07 10.63 -25.57
C LYS A 101 1.30 9.92 -24.46
N ILE A 102 1.70 10.08 -23.20
CA ILE A 102 0.99 9.41 -22.09
C ILE A 102 -0.35 10.09 -21.75
N THR A 103 -0.52 11.39 -22.00
CA THR A 103 -1.79 12.09 -21.74
C THR A 103 -2.83 11.89 -22.83
N ARG A 104 -2.41 11.51 -24.04
CA ARG A 104 -3.26 11.15 -25.17
C ARG A 104 -2.92 9.73 -25.65
N ASP A 105 -2.94 8.80 -24.72
CA ASP A 105 -2.57 7.42 -25.01
C ASP A 105 -3.72 6.70 -25.73
N ASN A 106 -3.39 6.05 -26.85
CA ASN A 106 -4.29 5.24 -27.67
C ASN A 106 -3.84 3.78 -27.78
N VAL A 107 -2.76 3.41 -27.10
CA VAL A 107 -2.16 2.07 -27.17
C VAL A 107 -2.69 1.18 -26.04
N THR A 108 -2.70 1.68 -24.81
CA THR A 108 -3.10 0.87 -23.64
C THR A 108 -4.58 0.49 -23.65
N GLU A 109 -5.44 1.33 -24.23
CA GLU A 109 -6.87 1.02 -24.42
C GLU A 109 -7.26 1.16 -25.89
N TYR A 110 -7.12 0.07 -26.66
CA TYR A 110 -7.45 0.11 -28.09
C TYR A 110 -8.88 0.64 -28.34
N GLY A 111 -8.98 1.60 -29.26
CA GLY A 111 -10.23 2.26 -29.65
C GLY A 111 -10.65 3.44 -28.75
N HIS A 112 -9.90 3.74 -27.69
CA HIS A 112 -10.10 4.90 -26.83
C HIS A 112 -8.83 5.73 -26.71
N THR A 113 -8.99 7.00 -26.34
CA THR A 113 -7.88 7.87 -25.96
C THR A 113 -8.02 8.17 -24.49
N ILE A 114 -7.02 7.81 -23.69
CA ILE A 114 -7.07 7.99 -22.25
C ILE A 114 -5.95 8.92 -21.77
N ASN A 115 -6.29 9.71 -20.75
CA ASN A 115 -5.28 10.42 -19.98
C ASN A 115 -4.80 9.51 -18.85
N THR A 116 -3.64 8.89 -19.08
CA THR A 116 -3.07 7.91 -18.15
C THR A 116 -2.67 8.55 -16.82
N LEU A 117 -2.30 9.84 -16.78
CA LEU A 117 -1.99 10.56 -15.54
C LEU A 117 -3.23 10.72 -14.64
N LYS A 118 -4.38 10.99 -15.26
CA LYS A 118 -5.68 11.04 -14.56
C LYS A 118 -6.10 9.65 -14.09
N ARG A 119 -5.88 8.62 -14.92
CA ARG A 119 -6.39 7.26 -14.71
C ARG A 119 -5.59 6.44 -13.70
N PHE A 120 -4.27 6.46 -13.82
CA PHE A 120 -3.38 5.51 -13.13
C PHE A 120 -2.46 6.15 -12.09
N ASN A 121 -2.58 7.46 -11.85
CA ASN A 121 -1.77 8.20 -10.88
C ASN A 121 -0.26 8.05 -11.15
N LEU A 122 0.15 8.28 -12.41
CA LEU A 122 1.52 8.08 -12.95
C LEU A 122 2.54 9.16 -12.56
N TYR A 123 2.24 9.97 -11.54
CA TYR A 123 3.16 11.02 -11.08
C TYR A 123 4.54 10.49 -10.65
N PRO A 124 4.67 9.34 -9.94
CA PRO A 124 5.97 8.78 -9.60
C PRO A 124 6.84 8.51 -10.83
N GLU A 125 6.28 7.94 -11.91
CA GLU A 125 7.01 7.63 -13.13
C GLU A 125 7.43 8.90 -13.88
N VAL A 126 6.57 9.92 -13.93
CA VAL A 126 6.90 11.22 -14.54
C VAL A 126 8.08 11.87 -13.84
N ILE A 127 8.07 11.86 -12.50
CA ILE A 127 9.14 12.45 -11.68
C ILE A 127 10.44 11.66 -11.87
N LEU A 128 10.40 10.33 -11.78
CA LEU A 128 11.57 9.48 -11.97
C LEU A 128 12.14 9.61 -13.39
N ALA A 129 11.30 9.64 -14.43
CA ALA A 129 11.74 9.81 -15.81
C ALA A 129 12.38 11.18 -16.03
N TYR A 130 11.84 12.24 -15.44
CA TYR A 130 12.45 13.57 -15.47
C TYR A 130 13.85 13.55 -14.86
N PHE A 131 14.00 12.97 -13.67
CA PHE A 131 15.31 12.86 -13.02
C PHE A 131 16.29 12.00 -13.82
N TYR A 132 15.85 10.86 -14.37
CA TYR A 132 16.69 9.99 -15.19
C TYR A 132 17.21 10.70 -16.44
N ARG A 133 16.35 11.42 -17.18
CA ARG A 133 16.77 12.16 -18.38
C ARG A 133 17.80 13.23 -18.07
N ASN A 134 17.62 13.96 -16.96
CA ASN A 134 18.58 14.97 -16.52
C ASN A 134 19.89 14.32 -16.07
N PHE A 135 19.81 13.25 -15.27
CA PHE A 135 20.96 12.48 -14.83
C PHE A 135 21.78 11.99 -16.02
N LYS A 136 21.13 11.31 -16.99
CA LYS A 136 21.77 10.81 -18.22
C LYS A 136 22.39 11.94 -19.04
N SER A 137 21.67 13.05 -19.24
CA SER A 137 22.22 14.20 -19.96
C SER A 137 23.45 14.80 -19.29
N ILE A 138 23.53 14.78 -17.96
CA ILE A 138 24.68 15.29 -17.21
C ILE A 138 25.86 14.31 -17.30
N THR A 139 25.62 13.01 -17.08
CA THR A 139 26.66 11.97 -17.14
C THR A 139 27.26 11.85 -18.53
N ASP A 140 26.43 11.94 -19.58
CA ASP A 140 26.88 11.88 -20.97
C ASP A 140 27.76 13.10 -21.32
N LYS A 141 27.42 14.29 -20.81
CA LYS A 141 28.24 15.51 -20.99
C LYS A 141 29.55 15.45 -20.23
N MET A 142 29.56 14.82 -19.05
CA MET A 142 30.76 14.67 -18.21
C MET A 142 31.62 13.45 -18.60
N GLY A 143 31.14 12.60 -19.52
CA GLY A 143 31.83 11.37 -19.92
C GLY A 143 31.88 10.30 -18.82
N TRP A 144 30.97 10.36 -17.84
CA TRP A 144 30.95 9.40 -16.73
C TRP A 144 30.19 8.14 -17.11
N LYS A 145 30.88 7.00 -17.19
CA LYS A 145 30.24 5.70 -17.39
C LYS A 145 29.67 5.19 -16.06
N MET A 146 28.34 5.25 -15.94
CA MET A 146 27.60 4.90 -14.71
C MET A 146 26.95 3.51 -14.76
N ASP A 147 27.38 2.69 -15.71
CA ASP A 147 26.94 1.33 -15.93
C ASP A 147 28.13 0.40 -16.25
N THR A 148 28.12 -0.79 -15.69
CA THR A 148 29.11 -1.84 -15.91
C THR A 148 28.44 -3.03 -16.58
N CYS A 149 28.86 -3.34 -17.81
CA CYS A 149 28.29 -4.43 -18.60
C CYS A 149 29.15 -5.69 -18.51
N TYR A 150 28.49 -6.82 -18.29
CA TYR A 150 29.07 -8.14 -18.20
C TYR A 150 28.43 -9.06 -19.24
N GLN A 151 29.20 -10.02 -19.76
CA GLN A 151 28.66 -11.11 -20.58
C GLN A 151 28.33 -12.29 -19.67
N VAL A 152 27.05 -12.64 -19.65
CA VAL A 152 26.50 -13.60 -18.70
C VAL A 152 26.06 -14.86 -19.43
N ASN A 153 26.58 -16.01 -18.98
CA ASN A 153 26.21 -17.31 -19.51
C ASN A 153 24.94 -17.83 -18.83
N ARG A 154 23.84 -17.91 -19.57
CA ARG A 154 22.52 -18.35 -19.06
C ARG A 154 22.40 -19.85 -18.76
N GLY A 155 23.43 -20.64 -19.07
CA GLY A 155 23.39 -22.09 -18.96
C GLY A 155 22.42 -22.74 -19.95
N GLY A 156 22.28 -24.07 -19.91
CA GLY A 156 21.28 -24.80 -20.71
C GLY A 156 21.45 -24.75 -22.24
N GLY A 157 22.61 -24.33 -22.76
CA GLY A 157 22.86 -24.19 -24.19
C GLY A 157 22.25 -22.95 -24.85
N LEU A 158 21.80 -21.97 -24.06
CA LEU A 158 21.32 -20.68 -24.54
C LEU A 158 22.51 -19.74 -24.85
N PRO A 159 22.36 -18.82 -25.83
CA PRO A 159 23.42 -17.86 -26.14
C PRO A 159 23.68 -16.93 -24.94
N PRO A 160 24.95 -16.54 -24.72
CA PRO A 160 25.30 -15.56 -23.69
C PRO A 160 24.61 -14.23 -23.99
N VAL A 161 24.26 -13.51 -22.93
CA VAL A 161 23.59 -12.22 -23.02
C VAL A 161 24.41 -11.15 -22.33
N GLU A 162 24.34 -9.93 -22.87
CA GLU A 162 24.91 -8.76 -22.23
C GLU A 162 23.96 -8.28 -21.12
N SER A 163 24.49 -8.14 -19.91
CA SER A 163 23.79 -7.56 -18.77
C SER A 163 24.58 -6.35 -18.27
N CYS A 164 23.94 -5.18 -18.29
CA CYS A 164 24.51 -3.95 -17.75
C CYS A 164 23.91 -3.63 -16.38
N GLU A 165 24.77 -3.39 -15.40
CA GLU A 165 24.40 -3.07 -14.02
C GLU A 165 24.76 -1.63 -13.67
N GLY A 166 23.95 -0.99 -12.82
CA GLY A 166 24.23 0.34 -12.29
C GLY A 166 23.16 1.38 -12.63
N VAL A 167 23.25 2.53 -11.95
CA VAL A 167 22.26 3.61 -11.98
C VAL A 167 22.11 4.23 -13.39
N GLY A 168 23.10 4.05 -14.27
CA GLY A 168 23.00 4.41 -15.69
C GLY A 168 21.93 3.62 -16.46
N ASN A 169 21.67 2.37 -16.07
CA ASN A 169 20.65 1.54 -16.70
C ASN A 169 19.24 1.96 -16.22
N PRO A 170 18.26 2.11 -17.14
CA PRO A 170 16.93 2.60 -16.80
C PRO A 170 16.16 1.72 -15.82
N HIS A 171 16.42 0.40 -15.82
CA HIS A 171 15.79 -0.55 -14.90
C HIS A 171 16.24 -0.33 -13.46
N TYR A 172 17.54 -0.21 -13.25
CA TYR A 172 18.12 0.05 -11.94
C TYR A 172 17.68 1.41 -11.42
N PHE A 173 17.75 2.45 -12.24
CA PHE A 173 17.29 3.79 -11.83
C PHE A 173 15.83 3.78 -11.35
N TYR A 174 14.96 3.05 -12.04
CA TYR A 174 13.55 2.95 -11.68
C TYR A 174 13.31 2.17 -10.39
N VAL A 175 13.94 1.00 -10.25
CA VAL A 175 13.81 0.13 -9.07
C VAL A 175 14.46 0.79 -7.84
N ASP A 176 15.66 1.34 -7.99
CA ASP A 176 16.36 2.06 -6.92
C ASP A 176 15.61 3.33 -6.49
N GLY A 177 14.99 4.04 -7.44
CA GLY A 177 14.11 5.17 -7.14
C GLY A 177 12.91 4.74 -6.26
N SER A 178 12.33 3.58 -6.55
CA SER A 178 11.27 2.99 -5.72
C SER A 178 11.78 2.60 -4.33
N PHE A 179 12.95 1.97 -4.24
CA PHE A 179 13.57 1.61 -2.95
C PHE A 179 14.00 2.81 -2.13
N LEU A 180 14.41 3.91 -2.75
CA LEU A 180 14.74 5.15 -2.05
C LEU A 180 13.51 5.71 -1.34
N VAL A 181 12.37 5.78 -2.05
CA VAL A 181 11.11 6.26 -1.48
C VAL A 181 10.60 5.30 -0.41
N ALA A 182 10.49 4.00 -0.71
CA ALA A 182 10.02 2.99 0.23
C ALA A 182 10.97 2.77 1.42
N GLY A 183 12.27 3.02 1.23
CA GLY A 183 13.31 2.97 2.25
C GLY A 183 12.99 3.90 3.42
N THR A 184 12.41 5.07 3.14
CA THR A 184 12.02 6.07 4.15
C THR A 184 10.89 5.61 5.09
N VAL A 185 10.23 4.48 4.84
CA VAL A 185 9.22 3.90 5.76
C VAL A 185 9.83 3.62 7.13
N ALA A 186 11.01 3.01 7.20
CA ALA A 186 11.67 2.70 8.46
C ALA A 186 12.02 3.97 9.24
N GLY A 187 12.58 4.99 8.56
CA GLY A 187 12.83 6.30 9.17
C GLY A 187 11.54 6.99 9.64
N SER A 188 10.48 6.92 8.85
CA SER A 188 9.19 7.53 9.21
C SER A 188 8.55 6.85 10.42
N LEU A 189 8.67 5.52 10.54
CA LEU A 189 8.23 4.76 11.72
C LEU A 189 9.09 5.09 12.95
N PHE A 190 10.41 5.26 12.78
CA PHE A 190 11.27 5.75 13.85
C PHE A 190 10.77 7.08 14.37
N LEU A 191 10.55 8.06 13.48
CA LEU A 191 10.10 9.39 13.86
C LEU A 191 8.72 9.34 14.54
N LEU A 192 7.77 8.58 13.98
CA LEU A 192 6.46 8.38 14.57
C LEU A 192 6.55 7.77 15.98
N GLY A 193 7.38 6.73 16.16
CA GLY A 193 7.63 6.10 17.46
C GLY A 193 8.24 7.07 18.48
N VAL A 194 9.21 7.89 18.08
CA VAL A 194 9.79 8.94 18.94
C VAL A 194 8.74 9.96 19.36
N VAL A 195 7.89 10.41 18.43
CA VAL A 195 6.82 11.38 18.72
C VAL A 195 5.76 10.79 19.66
N LEU A 196 5.42 9.51 19.48
CA LEU A 196 4.44 8.79 20.30
C LEU A 196 4.91 8.55 21.74
N SER A 197 6.18 8.14 21.91
CA SER A 197 6.71 7.77 23.23
C SER A 197 7.48 8.87 23.93
N ASP A 198 7.77 9.99 23.24
CA ASP A 198 8.69 11.04 23.66
C ASP A 198 10.10 10.50 24.02
N SER A 199 10.56 9.48 23.28
CA SER A 199 11.80 8.77 23.58
C SER A 199 12.43 8.16 22.33
N ILE A 200 13.74 8.32 22.16
CA ILE A 200 14.52 7.71 21.07
C ILE A 200 14.41 6.18 21.12
N LEU A 201 14.40 5.58 22.32
CA LEU A 201 14.29 4.12 22.47
C LEU A 201 12.94 3.57 21.98
N GLY A 202 11.84 4.33 22.10
CA GLY A 202 10.55 3.92 21.55
C GLY A 202 10.55 3.92 20.02
N GLY A 203 11.26 4.87 19.41
CA GLY A 203 11.55 4.87 17.97
C GLY A 203 12.37 3.65 17.55
N LEU A 204 13.45 3.33 18.28
CA LEU A 204 14.28 2.15 18.01
C LEU A 204 13.49 0.84 18.10
N LEU A 205 12.62 0.72 19.11
CA LEU A 205 11.74 -0.43 19.28
C LEU A 205 10.78 -0.58 18.09
N SER A 206 10.22 0.52 17.59
CA SER A 206 9.33 0.52 16.42
C SER A 206 10.04 0.05 15.15
N VAL A 207 11.27 0.50 14.92
CA VAL A 207 12.06 0.06 13.76
C VAL A 207 12.45 -1.41 13.89
N ALA A 208 12.91 -1.85 15.06
CA ALA A 208 13.23 -3.26 15.29
C ALA A 208 12.01 -4.16 15.06
N ALA A 209 10.85 -3.75 15.60
CA ALA A 209 9.57 -4.44 15.40
C ALA A 209 9.19 -4.54 13.92
N PHE A 210 9.42 -3.47 13.14
CA PHE A 210 9.22 -3.46 11.69
C PHE A 210 10.19 -4.40 10.97
N SER A 211 11.49 -4.32 11.26
CA SER A 211 12.52 -5.16 10.62
C SER A 211 12.29 -6.66 10.87
N PHE A 212 11.89 -7.05 12.08
CA PHE A 212 11.60 -8.46 12.40
C PHE A 212 10.35 -9.01 11.71
N ASN A 213 9.42 -8.12 11.34
CA ASN A 213 8.16 -8.46 10.68
C ASN A 213 8.07 -7.92 9.24
N HIS A 214 9.22 -7.66 8.61
CA HIS A 214 9.31 -6.96 7.32
C HIS A 214 8.41 -7.58 6.23
N GLY A 215 8.36 -8.91 6.15
CA GLY A 215 7.57 -9.63 5.14
C GLY A 215 6.05 -9.54 5.31
N GLU A 216 5.57 -9.19 6.51
CA GLU A 216 4.14 -8.94 6.78
C GLU A 216 3.80 -7.44 6.79
N ALA A 217 4.83 -6.58 6.83
CA ALA A 217 4.72 -5.12 6.90
C ALA A 217 4.83 -4.45 5.53
N THR A 218 5.58 -5.04 4.60
CA THR A 218 5.74 -4.53 3.24
C THR A 218 5.95 -5.68 2.26
N ARG A 219 5.79 -5.37 0.97
CA ARG A 219 6.04 -6.28 -0.15
C ARG A 219 6.87 -5.66 -1.26
N VAL A 220 7.44 -4.48 -1.00
CA VAL A 220 8.25 -3.70 -1.94
C VAL A 220 9.41 -4.54 -2.50
N GLN A 221 9.99 -5.44 -1.70
CA GLN A 221 11.07 -6.34 -2.12
C GLN A 221 10.70 -7.31 -3.26
N TRP A 222 9.42 -7.60 -3.49
CA TRP A 222 8.99 -8.48 -4.59
C TRP A 222 8.36 -7.70 -5.74
N THR A 223 7.70 -6.60 -5.40
CA THR A 223 6.94 -5.75 -6.31
C THR A 223 7.21 -4.28 -6.03
N PRO A 224 8.40 -3.75 -6.41
CA PRO A 224 8.83 -2.41 -6.03
C PRO A 224 7.88 -1.29 -6.51
N PRO A 225 7.56 -1.19 -7.83
CA PRO A 225 6.92 -0.01 -8.39
C PRO A 225 5.39 -0.01 -8.22
N LEU A 226 4.87 -0.63 -7.16
CA LEU A 226 3.46 -0.52 -6.83
C LEU A 226 3.13 0.86 -6.26
N ARG A 227 1.91 1.32 -6.51
CA ARG A 227 1.44 2.66 -6.12
C ARG A 227 1.50 2.90 -4.62
N GLU A 228 1.12 1.90 -3.82
CA GLU A 228 1.19 2.00 -2.38
C GLU A 228 2.63 2.14 -1.85
N SER A 229 3.64 1.60 -2.56
CA SER A 229 5.05 1.72 -2.20
C SER A 229 5.52 3.18 -2.21
N PHE A 230 5.04 3.97 -3.17
CA PHE A 230 5.34 5.39 -3.27
C PHE A 230 4.50 6.24 -2.31
N SER A 231 3.23 5.89 -2.11
CA SER A 231 2.29 6.68 -1.32
C SER A 231 2.45 6.50 0.20
N TYR A 232 2.82 5.29 0.65
CA TYR A 232 2.84 4.95 2.08
C TYR A 232 3.81 5.77 2.94
N PRO A 233 5.04 6.08 2.50
CA PRO A 233 5.92 6.97 3.26
C PRO A 233 5.32 8.36 3.51
N PHE A 234 4.64 8.92 2.50
CA PHE A 234 3.95 10.21 2.64
C PHE A 234 2.77 10.12 3.62
N ILE A 235 2.04 9.00 3.62
CA ILE A 235 0.99 8.74 4.61
C ILE A 235 1.58 8.71 6.04
N LEU A 236 2.70 8.03 6.26
CA LEU A 236 3.35 7.99 7.59
C LEU A 236 3.88 9.36 8.02
N ALA A 237 4.48 10.12 7.10
CA ALA A 237 4.91 11.49 7.35
C ALA A 237 3.71 12.36 7.75
N GLN A 238 2.59 12.23 7.04
CA GLN A 238 1.36 12.94 7.33
C GLN A 238 0.77 12.57 8.71
N ILE A 239 0.72 11.27 9.05
CA ILE A 239 0.26 10.79 10.36
C ILE A 239 1.16 11.34 11.48
N THR A 240 2.46 11.42 11.24
CA THR A 240 3.42 12.02 12.18
C THR A 240 3.14 13.50 12.39
N LEU A 241 2.95 14.27 11.33
CA LEU A 241 2.63 15.71 11.42
C LEU A 241 1.30 15.96 12.13
N VAL A 242 0.27 15.14 11.85
CA VAL A 242 -1.01 15.20 12.57
C VAL A 242 -0.80 14.88 14.05
N THR A 243 0.02 13.88 14.37
CA THR A 243 0.34 13.53 15.77
C THR A 243 0.99 14.70 16.51
N ILE A 244 1.93 15.40 15.87
CA ILE A 244 2.57 16.60 16.44
C ILE A 244 1.53 17.72 16.62
N ALA A 245 0.68 17.95 15.62
CA ALA A 245 -0.38 18.97 15.70
C ALA A 245 -1.40 18.67 16.80
N LEU A 246 -1.77 17.40 17.00
CA LEU A 246 -2.63 16.96 18.10
C LEU A 246 -1.96 17.19 19.45
N ARG A 247 -0.69 16.78 19.61
CA ARG A 247 0.07 16.89 20.86
C ARG A 247 0.24 18.33 21.33
N ASN A 248 0.51 19.25 20.40
CA ASN A 248 0.76 20.66 20.69
C ASN A 248 -0.49 21.53 20.56
N HIS A 249 -1.64 20.95 20.20
CA HIS A 249 -2.86 21.68 19.84
C HIS A 249 -2.61 22.80 18.83
N SER A 250 -1.69 22.54 17.90
CA SER A 250 -1.24 23.51 16.91
C SER A 250 -2.37 23.92 15.98
N THR A 251 -2.43 25.22 15.66
CA THR A 251 -3.42 25.78 14.73
C THR A 251 -2.76 26.77 13.79
N GLY A 252 -3.43 27.09 12.68
CA GLY A 252 -3.04 28.14 11.74
C GLY A 252 -2.58 27.63 10.37
N SER A 253 -2.35 28.60 9.47
CA SER A 253 -2.11 28.33 8.04
C SER A 253 -0.82 27.55 7.76
N ARG A 254 0.22 27.69 8.60
CA ARG A 254 1.49 26.95 8.42
C ARG A 254 1.29 25.44 8.56
N TRP A 255 0.51 25.04 9.57
CA TRP A 255 0.17 23.63 9.79
C TRP A 255 -0.76 23.10 8.71
N LEU A 256 -1.69 23.94 8.25
CA LEU A 256 -2.56 23.60 7.11
C LEU A 256 -1.72 23.27 5.87
N VAL A 257 -0.82 24.16 5.46
CA VAL A 257 0.03 23.93 4.29
C VAL A 257 0.96 22.74 4.52
N GLY A 258 1.64 22.68 5.67
CA GLY A 258 2.60 21.61 5.99
C GLY A 258 1.99 20.20 5.97
N ILE A 259 0.79 20.02 6.54
CA ILE A 259 0.09 18.74 6.52
C ILE A 259 -0.51 18.46 5.14
N SER A 260 -0.88 19.49 4.37
CA SER A 260 -1.49 19.32 3.04
C SER A 260 -0.55 18.72 2.00
N ILE A 261 0.76 19.04 2.07
CA ILE A 261 1.77 18.58 1.10
C ILE A 261 1.84 17.05 1.02
N PRO A 262 2.08 16.31 2.12
CA PRO A 262 2.14 14.85 2.06
C PRO A 262 0.79 14.20 1.71
N ILE A 263 -0.35 14.85 2.00
CA ILE A 263 -1.67 14.39 1.53
C ILE A 263 -1.73 14.48 0.00
N VAL A 264 -1.33 15.61 -0.59
CA VAL A 264 -1.36 15.77 -2.04
C VAL A 264 -0.41 14.76 -2.71
N LEU A 265 0.83 14.62 -2.23
CA LEU A 265 1.79 13.68 -2.80
C LEU A 265 1.32 12.22 -2.74
N SER A 266 0.68 11.82 -1.64
CA SER A 266 0.15 10.46 -1.49
C SER A 266 -1.06 10.21 -2.40
N MET A 267 -1.94 11.21 -2.59
CA MET A 267 -3.06 11.16 -3.55
C MET A 267 -2.57 11.06 -4.99
N LEU A 268 -1.56 11.84 -5.37
CA LEU A 268 -0.99 11.82 -6.71
C LEU A 268 -0.27 10.51 -7.03
N SER A 269 0.25 9.83 -6.01
CA SER A 269 0.97 8.57 -6.15
C SER A 269 0.07 7.33 -6.08
N TRP A 270 -1.12 7.43 -5.47
CA TRP A 270 -1.99 6.26 -5.27
C TRP A 270 -3.47 6.62 -5.18
N GLN A 271 -4.27 6.01 -6.05
CA GLN A 271 -5.72 6.21 -6.12
C GLN A 271 -6.48 5.84 -4.84
N PHE A 272 -6.03 4.81 -4.11
CA PHE A 272 -6.75 4.32 -2.93
C PHE A 272 -6.35 5.00 -1.63
N ALA A 273 -5.38 5.92 -1.64
CA ALA A 273 -5.03 6.69 -0.44
C ALA A 273 -6.25 7.48 0.11
N GLN A 274 -7.26 7.75 -0.71
CA GLN A 274 -8.51 8.39 -0.28
C GLN A 274 -9.25 7.60 0.81
N PHE A 275 -9.17 6.26 0.78
CA PHE A 275 -9.74 5.42 1.82
C PHE A 275 -8.98 5.56 3.15
N VAL A 276 -7.65 5.70 3.09
CA VAL A 276 -6.82 5.92 4.28
C VAL A 276 -7.13 7.26 4.94
N TYR A 277 -7.36 8.32 4.15
CA TYR A 277 -7.75 9.61 4.71
C TYR A 277 -9.22 9.66 5.17
N SER A 278 -10.09 8.84 4.58
CA SER A 278 -11.44 8.63 5.13
C SER A 278 -11.39 7.98 6.52
N THR A 279 -10.58 6.93 6.72
CA THR A 279 -10.41 6.35 8.07
C THR A 279 -9.75 7.33 9.04
N GLN A 280 -8.81 8.14 8.56
CA GLN A 280 -8.20 9.20 9.36
C GLN A 280 -9.21 10.25 9.84
N LEU A 281 -10.11 10.71 8.97
CA LEU A 281 -11.19 11.63 9.35
C LEU A 281 -12.13 11.00 10.37
N ALA A 282 -12.44 9.70 10.23
CA ALA A 282 -13.24 8.97 11.21
C ALA A 282 -12.51 8.88 12.58
N ALA A 283 -11.20 8.60 12.58
CA ALA A 283 -10.39 8.58 13.80
C ALA A 283 -10.31 9.96 14.48
N LEU A 284 -10.20 11.04 13.69
CA LEU A 284 -10.26 12.41 14.20
C LEU A 284 -11.64 12.75 14.76
N ALA A 285 -12.72 12.31 14.12
CA ALA A 285 -14.10 12.47 14.61
C ALA A 285 -14.30 11.73 15.95
N VAL A 286 -13.78 10.52 16.12
CA VAL A 286 -13.79 9.79 17.40
C VAL A 286 -13.02 10.57 18.47
N THR A 287 -11.83 11.09 18.13
CA THR A 287 -10.99 11.87 19.06
C THR A 287 -11.68 13.16 19.50
N PHE A 288 -12.38 13.82 18.57
CA PHE A 288 -13.20 14.99 18.84
C PHE A 288 -14.42 14.64 19.71
N ALA A 289 -15.14 13.56 19.40
CA ALA A 289 -16.29 13.10 20.18
C ALA A 289 -15.92 12.73 21.63
N LEU A 290 -14.68 12.29 21.86
CA LEU A 290 -14.13 12.03 23.20
C LEU A 290 -13.64 13.30 23.92
N ASP A 291 -13.82 14.49 23.34
CA ASP A 291 -13.39 15.80 23.85
C ASP A 291 -11.85 15.93 24.06
N TYR A 292 -11.02 15.13 23.40
CA TYR A 292 -9.55 15.27 23.50
C TYR A 292 -8.99 16.31 22.51
N LEU A 293 -9.79 16.70 21.52
CA LEU A 293 -9.38 17.58 20.45
C LEU A 293 -10.13 18.91 20.55
N PRO A 294 -9.44 20.05 20.75
CA PRO A 294 -10.10 21.35 20.70
C PRO A 294 -10.64 21.63 19.29
N ARG A 295 -11.76 22.37 19.26
CA ARG A 295 -12.45 22.76 18.03
C ARG A 295 -11.56 23.50 17.03
N SER A 296 -10.64 24.33 17.49
CA SER A 296 -9.72 25.09 16.63
C SER A 296 -8.74 24.19 15.87
N THR A 297 -8.14 23.21 16.55
CA THR A 297 -7.28 22.21 15.93
C THR A 297 -8.07 21.30 15.00
N PHE A 298 -9.26 20.83 15.42
CA PHE A 298 -10.12 20.01 14.56
C PHE A 298 -10.52 20.74 13.27
N SER A 299 -10.88 22.02 13.39
CA SER A 299 -11.19 22.87 12.24
C SER A 299 -10.00 23.04 11.30
N THR A 300 -8.79 23.27 11.84
CA THR A 300 -7.57 23.38 11.03
C THR A 300 -7.30 22.10 10.24
N LEU A 301 -7.48 20.92 10.87
CA LEU A 301 -7.30 19.62 10.23
C LEU A 301 -8.35 19.37 9.13
N ILE A 302 -9.61 19.71 9.36
CA ILE A 302 -10.66 19.57 8.33
C ILE A 302 -10.38 20.48 7.13
N PHE A 303 -10.03 21.76 7.37
CA PHE A 303 -9.69 22.68 6.27
C PHE A 303 -8.43 22.24 5.52
N THR A 304 -7.49 21.57 6.19
CA THR A 304 -6.34 20.94 5.53
C THR A 304 -6.80 19.88 4.53
N HIS A 305 -7.69 18.97 4.95
CA HIS A 305 -8.22 17.94 4.04
C HIS A 305 -9.04 18.54 2.89
N ILE A 306 -9.82 19.59 3.13
CA ILE A 306 -10.54 20.32 2.06
C ILE A 306 -9.56 20.91 1.05
N PHE A 307 -8.53 21.62 1.55
CA PHE A 307 -7.53 22.24 0.69
C PHE A 307 -6.74 21.19 -0.11
N SER A 308 -6.29 20.12 0.53
CA SER A 308 -5.62 19.00 -0.14
C SER A 308 -6.50 18.35 -1.20
N LEU A 309 -7.78 18.08 -0.91
CA LEU A 309 -8.71 17.52 -1.87
C LEU A 309 -8.83 18.42 -3.11
N PHE A 310 -8.98 19.73 -2.91
CA PHE A 310 -9.09 20.69 -4.00
C PHE A 310 -7.83 20.73 -4.87
N VAL A 311 -6.66 20.80 -4.26
CA VAL A 311 -5.37 20.79 -4.98
C VAL A 311 -5.19 19.48 -5.74
N SER A 312 -5.45 18.33 -5.10
CA SER A 312 -5.35 17.02 -5.75
C SER A 312 -6.36 16.87 -6.90
N PHE A 313 -7.57 17.42 -6.77
CA PHE A 313 -8.57 17.39 -7.84
C PHE A 313 -8.10 18.15 -9.10
N ILE A 314 -7.48 19.32 -8.91
CA ILE A 314 -6.90 20.10 -10.01
C ILE A 314 -5.74 19.33 -10.66
N LEU A 315 -4.80 18.84 -9.86
CA LEU A 315 -3.62 18.13 -10.36
C LEU A 315 -3.97 16.80 -11.03
N LEU A 316 -5.07 16.15 -10.65
CA LEU A 316 -5.56 14.93 -11.30
C LEU A 316 -6.54 15.20 -12.45
N PHE A 317 -6.54 16.40 -13.02
CA PHE A 317 -7.36 16.76 -14.20
C PHE A 317 -8.86 16.49 -14.00
N GLY A 318 -9.38 16.82 -12.82
CA GLY A 318 -10.78 16.60 -12.48
C GLY A 318 -11.15 15.12 -12.43
N ASN A 319 -10.38 14.31 -11.70
CA ASN A 319 -10.70 12.90 -11.50
C ASN A 319 -12.00 12.75 -10.69
N GLU A 320 -13.03 12.21 -11.34
CA GLU A 320 -14.37 12.00 -10.78
C GLU A 320 -14.39 10.97 -9.65
N MET A 321 -13.47 10.01 -9.65
CA MET A 321 -13.35 9.02 -8.56
C MET A 321 -13.05 9.70 -7.23
N LEU A 322 -12.31 10.82 -7.24
CA LEU A 322 -11.92 11.50 -6.01
C LEU A 322 -13.13 12.12 -5.30
N LEU A 323 -14.04 12.73 -6.06
CA LEU A 323 -15.27 13.35 -5.54
C LEU A 323 -16.32 12.32 -5.12
N THR A 324 -16.39 11.21 -5.85
CA THR A 324 -17.37 10.16 -5.59
C THR A 324 -16.92 9.20 -4.50
N SER A 325 -15.63 9.12 -4.17
CA SER A 325 -15.08 8.27 -3.10
C SER A 325 -15.67 8.54 -1.71
N PHE A 326 -15.38 7.69 -0.72
CA PHE A 326 -15.79 7.92 0.68
C PHE A 326 -15.07 9.10 1.34
N TYR A 327 -13.99 9.62 0.76
CA TYR A 327 -13.20 10.70 1.35
C TYR A 327 -13.94 12.04 1.38
N PHE A 328 -14.52 12.46 0.25
CA PHE A 328 -15.28 13.71 0.18
C PHE A 328 -16.53 13.72 1.09
N PRO A 329 -17.38 12.67 1.11
CA PRO A 329 -18.43 12.49 2.12
C PRO A 329 -17.92 12.55 3.57
N SER A 330 -16.76 11.95 3.85
CA SER A 330 -16.16 11.98 5.19
C SER A 330 -15.78 13.40 5.62
N ILE A 331 -15.34 14.24 4.67
CA ILE A 331 -15.05 15.66 4.92
C ILE A 331 -16.35 16.42 5.21
N LEU A 332 -17.41 16.19 4.44
CA LEU A 332 -18.72 16.80 4.68
C LEU A 332 -19.31 16.39 6.04
N ALA A 333 -19.13 15.13 6.42
CA ALA A 333 -19.52 14.62 7.73
C ALA A 333 -18.72 15.29 8.86
N ALA A 334 -17.40 15.44 8.71
CA ALA A 334 -16.55 16.13 9.68
C ALA A 334 -16.90 17.63 9.81
N LEU A 335 -17.25 18.29 8.70
CA LEU A 335 -17.75 19.66 8.70
C LEU A 335 -19.12 19.77 9.41
N SER A 336 -20.00 18.79 9.19
CA SER A 336 -21.30 18.71 9.87
C SER A 336 -21.15 18.60 11.38
N ILE A 337 -20.17 17.84 11.87
CA ILE A 337 -19.82 17.79 13.30
C ILE A 337 -19.47 19.20 13.82
N LEU A 338 -18.61 19.96 13.12
CA LEU A 338 -18.25 21.32 13.54
C LEU A 338 -19.44 22.28 13.63
N LEU A 339 -20.41 22.14 12.72
CA LEU A 339 -21.62 22.96 12.72
C LEU A 339 -22.54 22.61 13.90
N VAL A 340 -22.77 21.32 14.11
CA VAL A 340 -23.70 20.80 15.13
C VAL A 340 -23.12 20.89 16.55
N ASP A 341 -21.80 20.82 16.70
CA ASP A 341 -21.08 20.88 17.98
C ASP A 341 -21.52 22.07 18.87
N ARG A 342 -21.75 23.26 18.27
CA ARG A 342 -22.22 24.43 19.05
C ARG A 342 -23.57 24.18 19.72
N CYS A 343 -24.44 23.45 19.05
CA CYS A 343 -25.78 23.13 19.53
C CYS A 343 -25.74 22.01 20.59
N LEU A 344 -24.79 21.07 20.46
CA LEU A 344 -24.65 19.92 21.36
C LEU A 344 -23.83 20.22 22.63
N ASN A 345 -23.35 21.44 22.81
CA ASN A 345 -22.65 21.86 24.03
C ASN A 345 -23.50 21.69 25.31
N ARG A 346 -24.83 21.66 25.21
CA ARG A 346 -25.74 21.47 26.35
C ARG A 346 -25.87 20.01 26.81
N VAL A 347 -25.41 19.05 26.01
CA VAL A 347 -25.50 17.62 26.37
C VAL A 347 -24.42 17.29 27.39
N THR A 348 -24.82 16.86 28.60
CA THR A 348 -23.89 16.51 29.69
C THR A 348 -23.63 15.00 29.77
N PHE A 349 -24.53 14.16 29.25
CA PHE A 349 -24.36 12.71 29.26
C PHE A 349 -23.42 12.26 28.12
N ARG A 350 -22.22 11.79 28.49
CA ARG A 350 -21.10 11.55 27.56
C ARG A 350 -21.36 10.41 26.57
N PRO A 351 -21.85 9.21 26.97
CA PRO A 351 -22.10 8.12 26.02
C PRO A 351 -23.11 8.52 24.94
N PHE A 352 -24.16 9.25 25.31
CA PHE A 352 -25.14 9.76 24.35
C PHE A 352 -24.54 10.81 23.43
N PHE A 353 -23.72 11.74 23.94
CA PHE A 353 -23.01 12.72 23.10
C PHE A 353 -22.10 12.05 22.06
N VAL A 354 -21.30 11.07 22.48
CA VAL A 354 -20.41 10.31 21.58
C VAL A 354 -21.23 9.54 20.54
N LEU A 355 -22.26 8.81 20.97
CA LEU A 355 -23.12 8.04 20.06
C LEU A 355 -23.81 8.94 19.05
N LEU A 356 -24.33 10.10 19.49
CA LEU A 356 -25.01 11.06 18.64
C LEU A 356 -24.07 11.63 17.57
N LEU A 357 -22.87 12.09 17.95
CA LEU A 357 -21.89 12.62 17.00
C LEU A 357 -21.43 11.57 15.99
N LEU A 358 -21.13 10.36 16.45
CA LEU A 358 -20.71 9.27 15.56
C LEU A 358 -21.84 8.81 14.63
N SER A 359 -23.09 8.83 15.11
CA SER A 359 -24.26 8.53 14.29
C SER A 359 -24.48 9.60 13.21
N ILE A 360 -24.31 10.89 13.55
CA ILE A 360 -24.34 11.98 12.57
C ILE A 360 -23.23 11.80 11.53
N TYR A 361 -22.01 11.49 11.99
CA TYR A 361 -20.87 11.25 11.08
C TYR A 361 -21.15 10.13 10.09
N ALA A 362 -21.60 8.97 10.59
CA ALA A 362 -21.92 7.81 9.76
C ALA A 362 -23.09 8.10 8.81
N GLY A 363 -24.17 8.70 9.33
CA GLY A 363 -25.36 9.05 8.55
C GLY A 363 -25.06 10.03 7.41
N VAL A 364 -24.31 11.10 7.68
CA VAL A 364 -23.90 12.07 6.64
C VAL A 364 -22.94 11.42 5.64
N THR A 365 -21.96 10.64 6.09
CA THR A 365 -21.02 9.96 5.18
C THR A 365 -21.74 9.03 4.21
N VAL A 366 -22.64 8.18 4.71
CA VAL A 366 -23.39 7.23 3.88
C VAL A 366 -24.41 7.95 3.00
N GLY A 367 -25.18 8.90 3.57
CA GLY A 367 -26.17 9.67 2.82
C GLY A 367 -25.55 10.50 1.69
N ALA A 368 -24.45 11.19 1.96
CA ALA A 368 -23.72 11.96 0.95
C ALA A 368 -23.10 11.05 -0.11
N LYS A 369 -22.51 9.90 0.25
CA LYS A 369 -21.98 8.94 -0.74
C LYS A 369 -23.09 8.43 -1.67
N LEU A 370 -24.25 8.06 -1.15
CA LEU A 370 -25.40 7.61 -1.96
C LEU A 370 -25.94 8.73 -2.86
N GLY A 371 -26.02 9.95 -2.34
CA GLY A 371 -26.44 11.12 -3.11
C GLY A 371 -25.47 11.46 -4.25
N LEU A 372 -24.17 11.52 -3.95
CA LEU A 372 -23.13 11.82 -4.93
C LEU A 372 -23.02 10.73 -6.01
N ALA A 373 -23.09 9.45 -5.62
CA ALA A 373 -23.09 8.35 -6.58
C ALA A 373 -24.25 8.48 -7.58
N LYS A 374 -25.44 8.91 -7.12
CA LYS A 374 -26.60 9.12 -7.98
C LYS A 374 -26.50 10.38 -8.85
N ILE A 375 -25.86 11.45 -8.36
CA ILE A 375 -25.70 12.71 -9.10
C ILE A 375 -24.70 12.56 -10.25
N PHE A 376 -23.58 11.88 -10.01
CA PHE A 376 -22.51 11.75 -10.98
C PHE A 376 -22.63 10.51 -11.89
N ASP A 377 -23.56 9.59 -11.60
CA ASP A 377 -23.74 8.31 -12.33
C ASP A 377 -22.44 7.48 -12.44
N VAL A 378 -21.53 7.64 -11.47
CA VAL A 378 -20.23 6.96 -11.45
C VAL A 378 -20.38 5.64 -10.68
N GLU A 379 -20.33 4.53 -11.41
CA GLU A 379 -20.33 3.16 -10.87
C GLU A 379 -18.93 2.54 -10.74
N ASP A 380 -17.87 3.36 -10.82
CA ASP A 380 -16.49 2.86 -10.78
C ASP A 380 -16.16 2.16 -9.46
N ASP A 381 -16.61 2.68 -8.32
CA ASP A 381 -16.45 2.06 -6.99
C ASP A 381 -17.47 0.95 -6.68
N ALA A 382 -18.47 0.71 -7.54
CA ALA A 382 -19.55 -0.23 -7.24
C ALA A 382 -19.03 -1.65 -7.00
N HIS A 383 -17.92 -2.03 -7.65
CA HIS A 383 -17.28 -3.32 -7.47
C HIS A 383 -16.77 -3.54 -6.03
N ILE A 384 -16.32 -2.49 -5.33
CA ILE A 384 -15.86 -2.59 -3.93
C ILE A 384 -17.05 -2.96 -3.03
N GLY A 385 -18.19 -2.30 -3.23
CA GLY A 385 -19.44 -2.61 -2.53
C GLY A 385 -19.93 -4.04 -2.81
N GLU A 386 -19.85 -4.48 -4.07
CA GLU A 386 -20.17 -5.87 -4.44
C GLU A 386 -19.21 -6.88 -3.79
N ILE A 387 -17.92 -6.57 -3.68
CA ILE A 387 -16.95 -7.42 -2.97
C ILE A 387 -17.36 -7.57 -1.51
N PHE A 388 -17.67 -6.47 -0.80
CA PHE A 388 -18.16 -6.55 0.58
C PHE A 388 -19.46 -7.35 0.68
N ARG A 389 -20.41 -7.11 -0.23
CA ARG A 389 -21.67 -7.87 -0.29
C ARG A 389 -21.41 -9.37 -0.50
N SER A 390 -20.55 -9.75 -1.43
CA SER A 390 -20.21 -11.15 -1.73
C SER A 390 -19.47 -11.86 -0.60
N LYS A 391 -18.77 -11.10 0.27
CA LYS A 391 -18.08 -11.65 1.44
C LYS A 391 -19.03 -11.98 2.58
N PHE A 392 -20.04 -11.14 2.80
CA PHE A 392 -20.99 -11.29 3.91
C PHE A 392 -22.32 -11.94 3.51
N THR A 393 -22.57 -12.15 2.21
CA THR A 393 -23.79 -12.77 1.67
C THR A 393 -23.44 -13.78 0.57
N HIS A 394 -24.40 -14.58 0.13
CA HIS A 394 -24.22 -15.54 -0.98
C HIS A 394 -24.21 -14.91 -2.39
N PHE A 395 -24.08 -13.58 -2.50
CA PHE A 395 -24.03 -12.90 -3.79
C PHE A 395 -22.72 -13.22 -4.53
N ALA A 396 -22.81 -13.64 -5.79
CA ALA A 396 -21.64 -13.90 -6.63
C ALA A 396 -21.85 -13.43 -8.07
N SER A 397 -21.12 -12.40 -8.48
CA SER A 397 -20.93 -11.96 -9.86
C SER A 397 -19.56 -12.40 -10.41
N PHE A 398 -19.37 -12.34 -11.73
CA PHE A 398 -18.05 -12.59 -12.35
C PHE A 398 -16.96 -11.72 -11.73
N HIS A 399 -17.24 -10.43 -11.56
CA HIS A 399 -16.32 -9.45 -10.97
C HIS A 399 -15.96 -9.83 -9.53
N THR A 400 -16.95 -10.17 -8.69
CA THR A 400 -16.67 -10.59 -7.31
C THR A 400 -15.86 -11.88 -7.23
N ARG A 401 -16.15 -12.89 -8.07
CA ARG A 401 -15.41 -14.16 -8.09
C ARG A 401 -13.96 -13.98 -8.53
N LEU A 402 -13.70 -13.07 -9.47
CA LEU A 402 -12.33 -12.75 -9.89
C LEU A 402 -11.45 -12.31 -8.71
N TYR A 403 -12.03 -11.54 -7.78
CA TYR A 403 -11.35 -11.09 -6.56
C TYR A 403 -11.36 -12.14 -5.45
N THR A 404 -12.51 -12.74 -5.11
CA THR A 404 -12.62 -13.66 -3.97
C THR A 404 -11.90 -14.98 -4.16
N CYS A 405 -11.58 -15.38 -5.40
CA CYS A 405 -10.80 -16.59 -5.69
C CYS A 405 -9.30 -16.42 -5.43
N SER A 406 -8.83 -15.19 -5.25
CA SER A 406 -7.42 -14.90 -5.00
C SER A 406 -7.20 -14.70 -3.48
N ALA A 407 -6.10 -15.24 -2.96
CA ALA A 407 -5.83 -15.22 -1.51
C ALA A 407 -5.64 -13.78 -0.98
N GLU A 408 -5.25 -12.86 -1.85
CA GLU A 408 -4.94 -11.47 -1.53
C GLU A 408 -6.17 -10.64 -1.13
N PHE A 409 -7.35 -10.98 -1.65
CA PHE A 409 -8.63 -10.36 -1.26
C PHE A 409 -9.41 -11.22 -0.27
N GLY A 410 -8.83 -12.29 0.25
CA GLY A 410 -9.39 -13.10 1.33
C GLY A 410 -9.37 -12.38 2.68
N PHE A 411 -9.93 -13.03 3.70
CA PHE A 411 -9.74 -12.61 5.09
C PHE A 411 -8.30 -12.93 5.54
N ILE A 412 -7.77 -12.13 6.49
CA ILE A 412 -7.17 -12.67 7.72
C ILE A 412 -6.57 -14.09 7.72
N GLN A 413 -5.46 -14.41 7.07
CA GLN A 413 -4.88 -15.76 7.18
C GLN A 413 -4.36 -15.98 8.60
N GLN A 414 -4.72 -17.11 9.20
CA GLN A 414 -4.28 -17.48 10.55
C GLN A 414 -2.75 -17.51 10.66
N GLU A 415 -2.05 -17.94 9.60
CA GLU A 415 -0.58 -17.94 9.53
C GLU A 415 0.02 -16.56 9.78
N THR A 416 -0.59 -15.48 9.26
CA THR A 416 -0.14 -14.11 9.51
C THR A 416 -0.26 -13.76 10.99
N LEU A 417 -1.39 -14.10 11.64
CA LEU A 417 -1.58 -13.83 13.08
C LEU A 417 -0.61 -14.63 13.95
N GLU A 418 -0.34 -15.88 13.59
CA GLU A 418 0.64 -16.73 14.28
C GLU A 418 2.05 -16.16 14.16
N LYS A 419 2.48 -15.72 12.97
CA LYS A 419 3.78 -15.06 12.77
C LYS A 419 3.93 -13.80 13.61
N LEU A 420 2.91 -12.93 13.62
CA LEU A 420 2.93 -11.68 14.40
C LEU A 420 2.88 -11.92 15.93
N THR A 421 2.30 -13.05 16.36
CA THR A 421 2.27 -13.44 17.77
C THR A 421 3.61 -14.04 18.20
N ASN A 422 4.18 -14.93 17.39
CA ASN A 422 5.45 -15.60 17.66
C ASN A 422 6.64 -14.63 17.68
N THR A 423 6.60 -13.55 16.89
CA THR A 423 7.60 -12.47 16.96
C THR A 423 7.39 -11.53 18.15
N GLY A 424 6.33 -11.70 18.93
CA GLY A 424 6.00 -10.83 20.06
C GLY A 424 5.40 -9.48 19.67
N LEU A 425 5.17 -9.19 18.39
CA LEU A 425 4.59 -7.92 17.94
C LEU A 425 3.15 -7.75 18.42
N LEU A 426 2.30 -8.76 18.20
CA LEU A 426 0.89 -8.67 18.57
C LEU A 426 0.72 -8.55 20.10
N PRO A 427 1.38 -9.38 20.95
CA PRO A 427 1.33 -9.21 22.40
C PRO A 427 1.77 -7.82 22.89
N THR A 428 2.86 -7.27 22.34
CA THR A 428 3.39 -5.95 22.75
C THR A 428 2.53 -4.78 22.29
N ALA A 429 1.91 -4.90 21.10
CA ALA A 429 0.92 -3.94 20.66
C ALA A 429 -0.33 -4.00 21.55
N LEU A 430 -0.81 -5.20 21.89
CA LEU A 430 -1.97 -5.38 22.77
C LEU A 430 -1.74 -4.81 24.17
N THR A 431 -0.56 -4.98 24.76
CA THR A 431 -0.23 -4.35 26.05
C THR A 431 -0.22 -2.82 25.94
N SER A 432 0.28 -2.28 24.84
CA SER A 432 0.23 -0.83 24.55
C SER A 432 -1.21 -0.32 24.46
N PHE A 433 -2.10 -1.04 23.75
CA PHE A 433 -3.52 -0.70 23.67
C PHE A 433 -4.24 -0.85 25.01
N LEU A 434 -3.87 -1.85 25.82
CA LEU A 434 -4.40 -1.99 27.18
C LEU A 434 -4.03 -0.78 28.04
N LEU A 435 -2.76 -0.32 27.98
CA LEU A 435 -2.32 0.88 28.68
C LEU A 435 -3.06 2.13 28.20
N MET A 436 -3.31 2.27 26.89
CA MET A 436 -4.13 3.35 26.33
C MET A 436 -5.58 3.27 26.81
N ALA A 437 -6.20 2.09 26.81
CA ALA A 437 -7.57 1.90 27.29
C ALA A 437 -7.69 2.28 28.77
N LEU A 438 -6.76 1.82 29.62
CA LEU A 438 -6.68 2.19 31.03
C LEU A 438 -6.52 3.71 31.21
N PHE A 439 -5.68 4.35 30.39
CA PHE A 439 -5.55 5.82 30.38
C PHE A 439 -6.88 6.50 30.05
N LEU A 440 -7.58 6.07 29.00
CA LEU A 440 -8.85 6.67 28.58
C LEU A 440 -9.94 6.50 29.65
N LEU A 441 -10.01 5.34 30.29
CA LEU A 441 -10.96 5.05 31.38
C LEU A 441 -10.68 5.89 32.64
N ARG A 442 -9.40 6.16 32.95
CA ARG A 442 -9.00 6.88 34.16
C ARG A 442 -8.96 8.39 33.97
N SER A 443 -8.65 8.87 32.77
CA SER A 443 -8.45 10.30 32.49
C SER A 443 -9.76 11.08 32.36
N ARG A 444 -10.89 10.44 32.04
CA ARG A 444 -12.21 11.07 31.94
C ARG A 444 -13.26 10.29 32.75
N PRO A 445 -14.18 10.97 33.45
CA PRO A 445 -15.39 10.31 33.93
C PRO A 445 -16.18 9.76 32.73
N VAL A 446 -16.51 8.47 32.79
CA VAL A 446 -17.18 7.74 31.69
C VAL A 446 -18.59 8.27 31.43
N MET A 447 -19.30 8.67 32.49
CA MET A 447 -20.73 8.98 32.44
C MET A 447 -21.02 10.45 32.12
N TRP A 448 -20.28 11.37 32.73
CA TRP A 448 -20.59 12.80 32.72
C TRP A 448 -19.52 13.60 32.01
N ARG A 449 -19.92 14.49 31.10
CA ARG A 449 -19.02 15.39 30.39
C ARG A 449 -18.80 16.64 31.22
N ASP A 450 -17.54 16.92 31.50
CA ASP A 450 -17.12 18.17 32.12
C ASP A 450 -16.57 19.11 31.04
N VAL A 451 -17.34 20.16 30.73
CA VAL A 451 -17.06 21.12 29.64
C VAL A 451 -16.00 22.16 30.07
N SER A 452 -15.70 22.23 31.36
CA SER A 452 -14.80 23.23 31.96
C SER A 452 -13.31 22.94 31.76
N LEU A 453 -12.90 21.68 31.55
CA LEU A 453 -11.49 21.31 31.45
C LEU A 453 -10.89 21.58 30.06
N HIS A 454 -10.24 22.74 29.96
CA HIS A 454 -9.45 23.18 28.81
C HIS A 454 -8.12 22.45 28.72
N LEU A 455 -7.97 21.65 27.66
CA LEU A 455 -6.75 20.96 27.21
C LEU A 455 -6.25 19.86 28.16
N ARG A 456 -6.13 18.64 27.63
CA ARG A 456 -5.60 17.50 28.38
C ARG A 456 -4.40 16.88 27.68
N PRO A 457 -3.41 16.40 28.46
CA PRO A 457 -2.20 15.82 27.92
C PRO A 457 -2.52 14.52 27.14
N LEU A 458 -1.69 14.22 26.12
CA LEU A 458 -1.79 13.01 25.29
C LEU A 458 -3.07 12.87 24.44
N SER A 459 -3.56 14.00 23.89
CA SER A 459 -4.66 14.06 22.90
C SER A 459 -4.48 13.17 21.66
N HIS A 460 -3.24 12.80 21.32
CA HIS A 460 -2.92 11.95 20.17
C HIS A 460 -3.24 10.46 20.39
N LEU A 461 -3.39 9.99 21.63
CA LEU A 461 -3.63 8.57 21.90
C LEU A 461 -4.99 8.05 21.40
N PRO A 462 -6.14 8.70 21.67
CA PRO A 462 -7.42 8.25 21.12
C PRO A 462 -7.40 8.19 19.59
N TYR A 463 -6.70 9.12 18.94
CA TYR A 463 -6.52 9.12 17.49
C TYR A 463 -5.79 7.87 17.00
N HIS A 464 -4.64 7.53 17.59
CA HIS A 464 -3.89 6.32 17.22
C HIS A 464 -4.63 5.02 17.54
N ALA A 465 -5.42 4.99 18.63
CA ALA A 465 -6.29 3.86 18.95
C ALA A 465 -7.37 3.66 17.89
N ALA A 466 -8.09 4.73 17.53
CA ALA A 466 -9.15 4.68 16.52
C ALA A 466 -8.58 4.35 15.13
N GLN A 467 -7.45 4.95 14.75
CA GLN A 467 -6.80 4.70 13.47
C GLN A 467 -6.31 3.25 13.35
N THR A 468 -5.68 2.72 14.40
CA THR A 468 -5.21 1.33 14.37
C THR A 468 -6.38 0.35 14.35
N ALA A 469 -7.46 0.63 15.10
CA ALA A 469 -8.69 -0.18 15.04
C ALA A 469 -9.29 -0.20 13.62
N ALA A 470 -9.32 0.93 12.93
CA ALA A 470 -9.78 1.01 11.55
C ALA A 470 -8.89 0.20 10.59
N PHE A 471 -7.56 0.27 10.74
CA PHE A 471 -6.64 -0.54 9.93
C PHE A 471 -6.71 -2.03 10.22
N VAL A 472 -6.89 -2.44 11.50
CA VAL A 472 -7.11 -3.84 11.88
C VAL A 472 -8.41 -4.36 11.26
N PHE A 473 -9.50 -3.59 11.34
CA PHE A 473 -10.79 -3.95 10.73
C PHE A 473 -10.65 -4.13 9.22
N LEU A 474 -9.96 -3.20 8.56
CA LEU A 474 -9.74 -3.23 7.12
C LEU A 474 -8.87 -4.44 6.69
N ALA A 475 -7.79 -4.71 7.44
CA ALA A 475 -6.90 -5.85 7.21
C ALA A 475 -7.57 -7.19 7.48
N PHE A 476 -8.52 -7.25 8.43
CA PHE A 476 -9.31 -8.44 8.69
C PHE A 476 -10.13 -8.82 7.44
N ILE A 477 -10.77 -7.84 6.80
CA ILE A 477 -11.64 -8.09 5.64
C ILE A 477 -10.85 -8.37 4.35
N ILE A 478 -9.71 -7.67 4.16
CA ILE A 478 -8.87 -7.77 2.97
C ILE A 478 -7.41 -7.97 3.39
N MET A 479 -6.88 -9.18 3.13
CA MET A 479 -5.50 -9.57 3.46
C MET A 479 -4.44 -8.57 3.00
N ARG A 480 -4.58 -8.05 1.77
CA ARG A 480 -3.63 -7.10 1.18
C ARG A 480 -3.46 -5.83 2.03
N LEU A 481 -4.46 -5.45 2.84
CA LEU A 481 -4.45 -4.23 3.65
C LEU A 481 -3.74 -4.39 5.01
N LYS A 482 -3.21 -5.59 5.30
CA LYS A 482 -2.31 -5.81 6.46
C LYS A 482 -1.06 -4.92 6.43
N LEU A 483 -0.67 -4.44 5.24
CA LEU A 483 0.45 -3.50 5.05
C LEU A 483 0.26 -2.16 5.77
N PHE A 484 -0.97 -1.76 6.10
CA PHE A 484 -1.24 -0.59 6.94
C PHE A 484 -1.30 -0.94 8.42
N MET A 485 -1.89 -2.10 8.73
CA MET A 485 -2.05 -2.61 10.09
C MET A 485 -0.68 -2.89 10.75
N THR A 486 0.16 -3.72 10.13
CA THR A 486 1.40 -4.21 10.74
C THR A 486 2.34 -3.06 11.14
N PRO A 487 2.64 -2.05 10.29
CA PRO A 487 3.54 -0.98 10.71
C PRO A 487 2.92 -0.04 11.75
N HIS A 488 1.60 0.14 11.78
CA HIS A 488 0.93 0.88 12.87
C HIS A 488 0.99 0.12 14.20
N LEU A 489 0.90 -1.21 14.18
CA LEU A 489 1.18 -2.03 15.36
C LEU A 489 2.64 -1.88 15.80
N CYS A 490 3.60 -1.87 14.87
CA CYS A 490 5.01 -1.61 15.17
C CYS A 490 5.20 -0.25 15.85
N ALA A 491 4.61 0.83 15.32
CA ALA A 491 4.67 2.16 15.93
C ALA A 491 4.02 2.19 17.34
N SER A 492 2.95 1.42 17.55
CA SER A 492 2.28 1.33 18.85
C SER A 492 3.15 0.70 19.93
N THR A 493 4.12 -0.16 19.58
CA THR A 493 5.06 -0.74 20.56
C THR A 493 5.92 0.32 21.25
N ALA A 494 6.16 1.47 20.60
CA ALA A 494 6.87 2.60 21.21
C ALA A 494 6.21 3.08 22.51
N LEU A 495 4.89 2.94 22.64
CA LEU A 495 4.13 3.43 23.79
C LEU A 495 4.54 2.76 25.12
N ILE A 496 5.14 1.58 25.08
CA ILE A 496 5.74 0.91 26.25
C ILE A 496 6.86 1.78 26.86
N MET A 497 7.52 2.62 26.06
CA MET A 497 8.54 3.55 26.55
C MET A 497 7.99 4.89 27.05
N SER A 498 6.68 5.15 26.88
CA SER A 498 6.08 6.42 27.26
C SER A 498 5.93 6.55 28.78
N ALA A 499 6.77 7.39 29.38
CA ALA A 499 6.75 7.67 30.81
C ALA A 499 5.39 8.23 31.27
N ASN A 500 4.83 9.14 30.47
CA ASN A 500 3.59 9.85 30.79
C ASN A 500 2.38 8.91 30.70
N LEU A 501 2.35 8.02 29.70
CA LEU A 501 1.29 7.03 29.58
C LEU A 501 1.31 6.06 30.77
N ILE A 502 2.46 5.47 31.08
CA ILE A 502 2.58 4.51 32.20
C ILE A 502 2.21 5.17 33.52
N SER A 503 2.75 6.36 33.81
CA SER A 503 2.43 7.07 35.04
C SER A 503 0.95 7.42 35.15
N SER A 504 0.29 7.76 34.04
CA SER A 504 -1.12 8.17 34.03
C SER A 504 -2.07 6.96 34.08
N SER A 505 -1.69 5.83 33.47
CA SER A 505 -2.51 4.61 33.44
C SER A 505 -2.41 3.82 34.74
N LEU A 506 -1.18 3.61 35.26
CA LEU A 506 -0.92 2.71 36.39
C LEU A 506 -0.74 3.44 37.72
N ASN A 507 -0.73 4.78 37.74
CA ASN A 507 -0.32 5.61 38.90
C ASN A 507 1.08 5.30 39.45
N VAL A 508 1.92 4.58 38.71
CA VAL A 508 3.29 4.23 39.13
C VAL A 508 4.27 4.98 38.25
N ARG A 509 5.20 5.70 38.88
CA ARG A 509 6.32 6.33 38.19
C ARG A 509 7.48 5.36 38.09
N LEU A 510 7.58 4.64 36.97
CA LEU A 510 8.74 3.81 36.68
C LEU A 510 9.97 4.70 36.42
N SER A 511 11.11 4.33 37.02
CA SER A 511 12.38 4.99 36.73
C SER A 511 12.80 4.71 35.28
N TRP A 512 13.63 5.60 34.72
CA TRP A 512 14.18 5.42 33.37
C TRP A 512 14.85 4.05 33.20
N MET A 513 15.66 3.62 34.17
CA MET A 513 16.37 2.34 34.13
C MET A 513 15.41 1.14 34.02
N VAL A 514 14.28 1.17 34.74
CA VAL A 514 13.31 0.08 34.68
C VAL A 514 12.62 0.04 33.31
N ARG A 515 12.27 1.21 32.74
CA ARG A 515 11.70 1.27 31.39
C ARG A 515 12.68 0.75 30.34
N VAL A 516 13.95 1.11 30.45
CA VAL A 516 15.02 0.59 29.58
C VAL A 516 15.16 -0.92 29.72
N GLY A 517 15.15 -1.45 30.96
CA GLY A 517 15.21 -2.89 31.23
C GLY A 517 14.03 -3.66 30.63
N ILE A 518 12.80 -3.16 30.82
CA ILE A 518 11.59 -3.77 30.23
C ILE A 518 11.69 -3.78 28.70
N SER A 519 12.06 -2.65 28.08
CA SER A 519 12.16 -2.59 26.62
C SER A 519 13.33 -3.42 26.07
N GLY A 520 14.42 -3.56 26.82
CA GLY A 520 15.50 -4.49 26.50
C GLY A 520 15.02 -5.95 26.52
N LEU A 521 14.24 -6.35 27.52
CA LEU A 521 13.63 -7.69 27.59
C LEU A 521 12.65 -7.94 26.46
N VAL A 522 11.78 -6.97 26.15
CA VAL A 522 10.84 -7.05 25.03
C VAL A 522 11.61 -7.19 23.72
N LEU A 523 12.62 -6.36 23.49
CA LEU A 523 13.44 -6.41 22.28
C LEU A 523 14.18 -7.74 22.16
N ALA A 524 14.73 -8.27 23.25
CA ALA A 524 15.39 -9.59 23.26
C ALA A 524 14.42 -10.72 22.92
N GLY A 525 13.20 -10.68 23.47
CA GLY A 525 12.14 -11.64 23.14
C GLY A 525 11.73 -11.57 21.67
N MET A 526 11.56 -10.36 21.12
CA MET A 526 11.24 -10.16 19.71
C MET A 526 12.39 -10.62 18.80
N ALA A 527 13.65 -10.36 19.20
CA ALA A 527 14.83 -10.70 18.42
C ALA A 527 15.04 -12.22 18.29
N TYR A 528 14.65 -13.02 19.28
CA TYR A 528 14.80 -14.48 19.25
C TYR A 528 14.17 -15.10 17.98
N GLN A 529 12.90 -14.79 17.72
CA GLN A 529 12.21 -15.25 16.51
C GLN A 529 12.48 -14.31 15.32
N GLY A 530 12.58 -13.00 15.56
CA GLY A 530 12.75 -11.97 14.53
C GLY A 530 14.04 -12.11 13.72
N MET A 531 15.15 -12.47 14.37
CA MET A 531 16.42 -12.73 13.68
C MET A 531 16.34 -13.98 12.80
N GLY A 532 15.57 -14.99 13.21
CA GLY A 532 15.28 -16.17 12.40
C GLY A 532 14.56 -15.79 11.10
N ASN A 533 13.57 -14.90 11.18
CA ASN A 533 12.84 -14.41 10.00
C ASN A 533 13.76 -13.64 9.03
N ILE A 534 14.59 -12.73 9.54
CA ILE A 534 15.52 -11.95 8.71
C ILE A 534 16.54 -12.89 8.04
N LYS A 535 17.12 -13.83 8.80
CA LYS A 535 18.06 -14.81 8.25
C LYS A 535 17.41 -15.68 7.17
N HIS A 536 16.18 -16.13 7.40
CA HIS A 536 15.43 -16.88 6.41
C HIS A 536 15.22 -16.06 5.13
N GLN A 537 14.76 -14.81 5.24
CA GLN A 537 14.55 -13.93 4.07
C GLN A 537 15.84 -13.67 3.28
N LEU A 538 16.95 -13.40 3.98
CA LEU A 538 18.25 -13.20 3.34
C LEU A 538 18.83 -14.48 2.74
N SER A 539 18.45 -15.67 3.25
CA SER A 539 18.92 -16.96 2.72
C SER A 539 18.18 -17.42 1.47
N ILE A 540 17.08 -16.76 1.09
CA ILE A 540 16.39 -17.03 -0.17
C ILE A 540 17.35 -16.66 -1.28
N SER A 541 17.70 -17.63 -2.13
CA SER A 541 18.45 -17.41 -3.37
C SER A 541 17.58 -17.95 -4.50
N GLY A 542 16.87 -17.04 -5.16
CA GLY A 542 16.01 -17.30 -6.29
C GLY A 542 16.63 -16.79 -7.58
N GLU A 543 16.36 -17.51 -8.67
CA GLU A 543 16.74 -17.10 -10.02
C GLU A 543 15.46 -16.98 -10.86
N TYR A 544 15.27 -15.83 -11.50
CA TYR A 544 14.17 -15.67 -12.44
C TYR A 544 14.50 -16.38 -13.77
N SER A 545 13.66 -17.34 -14.17
CA SER A 545 13.75 -17.94 -15.51
C SER A 545 12.36 -18.24 -16.06
N ASN A 546 12.09 -17.79 -17.29
CA ASN A 546 10.85 -18.06 -17.99
C ASN A 546 11.03 -18.12 -19.51
N ILE A 547 11.77 -19.14 -19.96
CA ILE A 547 12.12 -19.37 -21.37
C ILE A 547 10.88 -19.49 -22.26
N GLU A 548 9.80 -20.12 -21.75
CA GLU A 548 8.56 -20.28 -22.52
C GLU A 548 7.92 -18.93 -22.85
N GLN A 549 8.04 -17.95 -21.96
CA GLN A 549 7.50 -16.62 -22.19
C GLN A 549 8.41 -15.76 -23.08
N GLU A 550 9.72 -15.91 -22.95
CA GLU A 550 10.70 -15.28 -23.85
C GLU A 550 10.44 -15.72 -25.29
N SER A 551 10.38 -17.03 -25.53
CA SER A 551 10.10 -17.60 -26.87
C SER A 551 8.77 -17.12 -27.46
N LEU A 552 7.77 -16.85 -26.60
CA LEU A 552 6.49 -16.32 -27.03
C LEU A 552 6.61 -14.87 -27.52
N PHE A 553 7.33 -14.02 -26.79
CA PHE A 553 7.53 -12.63 -27.17
C PHE A 553 8.44 -12.51 -28.41
N GLU A 554 9.47 -13.34 -28.53
CA GLU A 554 10.26 -13.46 -29.76
C GLU A 554 9.40 -13.87 -30.97
N TRP A 555 8.48 -14.82 -30.79
CA TRP A 555 7.53 -15.21 -31.82
C TRP A 555 6.59 -14.06 -32.19
N ILE A 556 6.05 -13.34 -31.20
CA ILE A 556 5.16 -12.19 -31.43
C ILE A 556 5.90 -11.13 -32.25
N ASN A 557 7.13 -10.77 -31.86
CA ASN A 557 7.92 -9.76 -32.55
C ASN A 557 8.32 -10.16 -33.97
N SER A 558 8.62 -11.43 -34.20
CA SER A 558 9.03 -11.92 -35.53
C SER A 558 7.86 -12.22 -36.47
N LYS A 559 6.66 -12.57 -35.95
CA LYS A 559 5.54 -13.09 -36.76
C LYS A 559 4.31 -12.20 -36.82
N THR A 560 4.22 -11.14 -36.02
CA THR A 560 3.00 -10.29 -35.98
C THR A 560 3.29 -8.82 -36.26
N SER A 561 2.38 -8.15 -36.98
CA SER A 561 2.48 -6.72 -37.31
C SER A 561 2.45 -5.84 -36.05
N LYS A 562 3.20 -4.73 -36.01
CA LYS A 562 3.25 -3.82 -34.85
C LYS A 562 1.88 -3.26 -34.44
N ASN A 563 0.95 -3.12 -35.38
CA ASN A 563 -0.40 -2.59 -35.11
C ASN A 563 -1.41 -3.70 -34.74
N ALA A 564 -0.95 -4.94 -34.55
CA ALA A 564 -1.83 -6.04 -34.17
C ALA A 564 -2.32 -5.84 -32.73
N VAL A 565 -3.64 -5.92 -32.54
CA VAL A 565 -4.30 -5.74 -31.25
C VAL A 565 -4.39 -7.08 -30.53
N PHE A 566 -4.01 -7.11 -29.25
CA PHE A 566 -4.01 -8.33 -28.45
C PHE A 566 -5.01 -8.28 -27.30
N ALA A 567 -5.53 -9.45 -26.95
CA ALA A 567 -6.30 -9.69 -25.73
C ALA A 567 -5.76 -10.92 -25.00
N GLY A 568 -5.79 -10.90 -23.67
CA GLY A 568 -5.21 -11.97 -22.88
C GLY A 568 -5.64 -11.96 -21.42
N THR A 569 -4.91 -12.69 -20.60
CA THR A 569 -5.05 -12.61 -19.15
C THR A 569 -4.37 -11.34 -18.65
N MET A 570 -5.01 -10.61 -17.73
CA MET A 570 -4.50 -9.34 -17.20
C MET A 570 -2.99 -9.32 -16.88
N PRO A 571 -2.41 -10.31 -16.18
CA PRO A 571 -0.99 -10.27 -15.83
C PRO A 571 -0.04 -10.21 -17.03
N ARG A 572 -0.45 -10.82 -18.15
CA ARG A 572 0.34 -10.97 -19.37
C ARG A 572 0.19 -9.79 -20.32
N ASP A 573 -0.97 -9.13 -20.30
CA ASP A 573 -1.18 -7.96 -21.15
C ASP A 573 -0.38 -6.76 -20.63
N GLY A 574 -0.26 -6.59 -19.30
CA GLY A 574 0.65 -5.59 -18.72
C GLY A 574 2.13 -5.85 -19.01
N GLU A 575 2.53 -7.12 -19.10
CA GLU A 575 3.91 -7.54 -19.43
C GLU A 575 4.20 -7.37 -20.93
N ARG A 576 3.20 -7.60 -21.79
CA ARG A 576 3.32 -7.36 -23.24
C ARG A 576 3.44 -5.88 -23.57
N GLU A 577 2.70 -5.02 -22.89
CA GLU A 577 2.81 -3.57 -23.08
C GLU A 577 4.25 -3.11 -22.83
N THR A 578 4.90 -3.67 -21.80
CA THR A 578 6.29 -3.38 -21.46
C THR A 578 7.28 -3.80 -22.54
N VAL A 579 7.11 -5.03 -23.06
CA VAL A 579 8.08 -5.70 -23.91
C VAL A 579 7.92 -5.33 -25.39
N ASP A 580 6.69 -5.20 -25.87
CA ASP A 580 6.40 -5.05 -27.30
C ASP A 580 5.70 -3.73 -27.68
N GLU A 581 5.23 -2.92 -26.72
CA GLU A 581 4.45 -1.67 -26.93
C GLU A 581 3.27 -1.86 -27.92
N ARG A 582 2.61 -3.02 -27.86
CA ARG A 582 1.53 -3.40 -28.78
C ARG A 582 0.17 -3.06 -28.18
N PRO A 583 -0.79 -2.55 -28.98
CA PRO A 583 -2.11 -2.20 -28.46
C PRO A 583 -2.82 -3.38 -27.78
N ILE A 584 -3.31 -3.15 -26.57
CA ILE A 584 -4.04 -4.14 -25.77
C ILE A 584 -5.51 -3.75 -25.56
N VAL A 585 -6.38 -4.75 -25.42
CA VAL A 585 -7.83 -4.54 -25.19
C VAL A 585 -8.20 -4.52 -23.72
N ASN A 586 -7.45 -5.25 -22.90
CA ASN A 586 -7.68 -5.38 -21.46
C ASN A 586 -6.36 -5.31 -20.71
N HIS A 587 -6.36 -4.72 -19.52
CA HIS A 587 -5.18 -4.52 -18.70
C HIS A 587 -5.48 -4.76 -17.20
N PRO A 588 -4.45 -4.86 -16.34
CA PRO A 588 -4.61 -5.12 -14.90
C PRO A 588 -5.43 -4.10 -14.11
N HIS A 589 -5.46 -2.84 -14.54
CA HIS A 589 -6.29 -1.82 -13.89
C HIS A 589 -7.77 -2.08 -14.20
N TYR A 590 -8.54 -2.46 -13.18
CA TYR A 590 -9.89 -3.01 -13.27
C TYR A 590 -10.97 -2.10 -12.67
N GLU A 591 -10.59 -0.89 -12.31
CA GLU A 591 -11.44 0.07 -11.61
C GLU A 591 -12.48 0.69 -12.56
N ASP A 592 -12.17 0.77 -13.86
CA ASP A 592 -13.09 1.28 -14.88
C ASP A 592 -14.23 0.33 -15.21
N LYS A 593 -15.46 0.85 -15.31
CA LYS A 593 -16.61 0.05 -15.77
C LYS A 593 -16.42 -0.50 -17.20
N GLY A 594 -15.94 0.31 -18.14
CA GLY A 594 -15.71 -0.10 -19.52
C GLY A 594 -14.68 -1.22 -19.66
N ILE A 595 -13.57 -1.13 -18.92
CA ILE A 595 -12.55 -2.20 -18.89
C ILE A 595 -13.08 -3.48 -18.22
N ARG A 596 -13.89 -3.36 -17.16
CA ARG A 596 -14.56 -4.52 -16.53
C ARG A 596 -15.41 -5.28 -17.53
N GLU A 597 -16.19 -4.58 -18.35
CA GLU A 597 -17.03 -5.18 -19.39
C GLU A 597 -16.22 -5.81 -20.52
N ARG A 598 -15.17 -5.13 -21.00
CA ARG A 598 -14.24 -5.66 -22.00
C ARG A 598 -13.57 -6.94 -21.51
N THR A 599 -13.09 -6.92 -20.26
CA THR A 599 -12.44 -8.09 -19.67
C THR A 599 -13.41 -9.26 -19.49
N LEU A 600 -14.65 -9.00 -19.07
CA LEU A 600 -15.71 -10.02 -19.04
C LEU A 600 -15.91 -10.65 -20.42
N LYS A 601 -15.90 -9.86 -21.50
CA LYS A 601 -16.00 -10.37 -22.88
C LYS A 601 -14.79 -11.24 -23.25
N VAL A 602 -13.57 -10.81 -22.93
CA VAL A 602 -12.34 -11.59 -23.18
C VAL A 602 -12.38 -12.93 -22.42
N TYR A 603 -12.68 -12.89 -21.13
CA TYR A 603 -12.75 -14.08 -20.26
C TYR A 603 -13.96 -14.97 -20.55
N SER A 604 -14.93 -14.52 -21.35
CA SER A 604 -16.04 -15.36 -21.78
C SER A 604 -15.60 -16.58 -22.60
N MET A 605 -14.35 -16.63 -23.07
CA MET A 605 -13.71 -17.84 -23.60
C MET A 605 -13.78 -19.02 -22.63
N PHE A 606 -13.64 -18.76 -21.33
CA PHE A 606 -13.67 -19.78 -20.28
C PHE A 606 -15.10 -20.12 -19.83
N SER A 607 -16.12 -19.46 -20.39
CA SER A 607 -17.52 -19.71 -20.08
C SER A 607 -18.14 -20.76 -21.01
N LYS A 608 -19.29 -21.33 -20.64
CA LYS A 608 -20.05 -22.26 -21.49
C LYS A 608 -20.78 -21.58 -22.67
N LYS A 609 -20.42 -20.34 -23.02
CA LYS A 609 -21.05 -19.60 -24.13
C LYS A 609 -20.58 -20.15 -25.49
N PRO A 610 -21.39 -20.02 -26.56
CA PRO A 610 -20.98 -20.42 -27.90
C PRO A 610 -19.71 -19.68 -28.35
N ILE A 611 -18.78 -20.40 -28.97
CA ILE A 611 -17.50 -19.81 -29.44
C ILE A 611 -17.69 -18.76 -30.53
N THR A 612 -18.76 -18.86 -31.33
CA THR A 612 -19.12 -17.87 -32.35
C THR A 612 -19.37 -16.51 -31.70
N LYS A 613 -20.17 -16.48 -30.63
CA LYS A 613 -20.45 -15.26 -29.86
C LYS A 613 -19.17 -14.67 -29.25
N TRP A 614 -18.24 -15.50 -28.80
CA TRP A 614 -16.94 -15.03 -28.30
C TRP A 614 -16.07 -14.44 -29.43
N TYR A 615 -15.99 -15.12 -30.57
CA TYR A 615 -15.25 -14.65 -31.74
C TYR A 615 -15.81 -13.32 -32.26
N ASP A 616 -17.14 -13.20 -32.38
CA ASP A 616 -17.80 -11.97 -32.82
C ASP A 616 -17.52 -10.82 -31.85
N ASN A 617 -17.55 -11.08 -30.53
CA ASN A 617 -17.18 -10.07 -29.53
C ASN A 617 -15.73 -9.60 -29.69
N LEU A 618 -14.79 -10.51 -29.95
CA LEU A 618 -13.38 -10.16 -30.17
C LEU A 618 -13.17 -9.39 -31.47
N LYS A 619 -13.83 -9.81 -32.55
CA LYS A 619 -13.79 -9.12 -33.85
C LYS A 619 -14.33 -7.70 -33.71
N ASN A 620 -15.43 -7.52 -32.98
CA ASN A 620 -16.00 -6.20 -32.69
C ASN A 620 -15.07 -5.30 -31.87
N MET A 621 -14.16 -5.88 -31.07
CA MET A 621 -13.13 -5.15 -30.32
C MET A 621 -11.83 -4.95 -31.13
N GLY A 622 -11.78 -5.40 -32.38
CA GLY A 622 -10.60 -5.26 -33.25
C GLY A 622 -9.45 -6.21 -32.91
N VAL A 623 -9.68 -7.25 -32.10
CA VAL A 623 -8.63 -8.17 -31.62
C VAL A 623 -8.12 -9.04 -32.77
N CYS A 624 -6.81 -8.97 -33.01
CA CYS A 624 -6.13 -9.72 -34.05
C CYS A 624 -5.50 -11.02 -33.54
N SER A 625 -5.20 -11.13 -32.24
CA SER A 625 -4.63 -12.34 -31.64
C SER A 625 -4.93 -12.43 -30.15
N THR A 626 -5.11 -13.66 -29.64
CA THR A 626 -5.41 -13.92 -28.23
C THR A 626 -4.33 -14.81 -27.61
N SER A 627 -3.82 -14.44 -26.43
CA SER A 627 -2.89 -15.28 -25.67
C SER A 627 -3.54 -15.75 -24.38
N SER A 628 -3.67 -17.08 -24.22
CA SER A 628 -4.12 -17.70 -22.98
C SER A 628 -3.11 -18.77 -22.57
N TYR A 629 -2.58 -18.67 -21.36
CA TYR A 629 -1.68 -19.66 -20.79
C TYR A 629 -2.44 -20.45 -19.70
N SER A 630 -3.15 -21.49 -20.12
CA SER A 630 -3.74 -22.47 -19.22
C SER A 630 -3.32 -23.87 -19.68
N ARG A 631 -2.88 -24.70 -18.73
CA ARG A 631 -2.85 -26.15 -18.95
C ARG A 631 -4.30 -26.56 -19.16
N SER A 632 -4.64 -26.88 -20.40
CA SER A 632 -5.94 -27.38 -20.86
C SER A 632 -6.93 -26.26 -21.21
N ILE A 633 -7.04 -25.98 -22.52
CA ILE A 633 -8.28 -25.84 -23.31
C ILE A 633 -7.81 -25.63 -24.76
N ALA A 634 -8.32 -26.44 -25.69
CA ALA A 634 -7.97 -26.40 -27.10
C ALA A 634 -9.25 -26.22 -27.92
N ILE A 635 -9.32 -25.19 -28.78
CA ILE A 635 -10.27 -25.14 -29.89
C ILE A 635 -9.54 -24.53 -31.11
N PRO A 636 -9.31 -25.30 -32.19
CA PRO A 636 -8.78 -24.74 -33.43
C PRO A 636 -9.92 -24.10 -34.24
N ILE A 637 -9.83 -22.80 -34.51
CA ILE A 637 -10.70 -22.16 -35.53
C ILE A 637 -9.90 -22.14 -36.84
N ARG A 638 -10.15 -23.13 -37.70
CA ARG A 638 -9.69 -23.12 -39.09
C ARG A 638 -10.93 -23.06 -39.98
N ARG A 639 -11.34 -21.86 -40.41
CA ARG A 639 -12.21 -21.73 -41.59
C ARG A 639 -11.32 -21.41 -42.79
N LYS A 640 -11.29 -22.35 -43.75
CA LYS A 640 -10.86 -22.08 -45.13
C LYS A 640 -11.92 -21.18 -45.75
N SER A 641 -11.67 -19.88 -45.80
CA SER A 641 -12.36 -18.98 -46.70
C SER A 641 -11.42 -17.82 -46.99
N ALA A 642 -10.93 -17.80 -48.22
CA ALA A 642 -10.10 -16.74 -48.77
C ALA A 642 -10.93 -15.45 -48.84
N VAL A 643 -10.80 -14.61 -47.81
CA VAL A 643 -11.10 -13.19 -47.85
C VAL A 643 -9.95 -12.51 -47.12
N THR A 644 -9.37 -11.51 -47.77
CA THR A 644 -8.28 -10.65 -47.33
C THR A 644 -8.67 -9.82 -46.10
N ASP A 645 -8.86 -10.47 -44.94
CA ASP A 645 -8.98 -9.80 -43.65
C ASP A 645 -7.58 -9.70 -43.01
N ARG A 646 -7.15 -8.47 -42.67
CA ARG A 646 -5.79 -8.14 -42.18
C ARG A 646 -5.39 -8.79 -40.85
N CYS A 647 -6.26 -9.59 -40.23
CA CYS A 647 -6.01 -10.23 -38.93
C CYS A 647 -6.53 -11.67 -38.90
N GLY A 648 -5.62 -12.64 -38.99
CA GLY A 648 -5.89 -14.04 -38.61
C GLY A 648 -5.77 -14.20 -37.10
N ILE A 649 -6.81 -14.67 -36.42
CA ILE A 649 -6.76 -14.92 -34.98
C ILE A 649 -5.90 -16.16 -34.71
N TYR A 650 -4.71 -15.96 -34.15
CA TYR A 650 -3.82 -17.05 -33.74
C TYR A 650 -4.05 -17.41 -32.26
N THR A 651 -4.25 -18.70 -31.99
CA THR A 651 -4.25 -19.26 -30.63
C THR A 651 -2.98 -20.09 -30.45
N ILE A 652 -2.11 -19.68 -29.53
CA ILE A 652 -0.79 -20.31 -29.34
C ILE A 652 -0.95 -21.49 -28.37
N ARG A 653 -0.60 -22.70 -28.82
CA ARG A 653 -0.71 -23.96 -28.07
C ARG A 653 0.67 -24.55 -27.80
N ARG A 654 0.84 -25.18 -26.64
CA ARG A 654 2.00 -26.02 -26.30
C ARG A 654 2.11 -27.22 -27.26
N THR A 655 3.11 -27.23 -28.14
CA THR A 655 3.66 -28.47 -28.72
C THR A 655 4.89 -28.86 -27.91
N ARG A 656 4.94 -30.08 -27.37
CA ARG A 656 6.18 -30.62 -26.78
C ARG A 656 7.25 -30.59 -27.86
N VAL A 657 8.26 -29.74 -27.70
CA VAL A 657 9.54 -29.92 -28.37
C VAL A 657 10.24 -31.01 -27.55
N VAL A 658 10.22 -32.24 -28.06
CA VAL A 658 11.15 -33.28 -27.58
C VAL A 658 12.51 -32.92 -28.17
N PRO A 659 13.59 -32.81 -27.39
CA PRO A 659 14.92 -32.55 -27.93
C PRO A 659 15.33 -33.70 -28.88
N PRO A 660 15.99 -33.41 -30.02
CA PRO A 660 16.44 -34.43 -30.95
C PRO A 660 17.71 -35.09 -30.40
N SER A 661 17.57 -35.98 -29.45
CA SER A 661 18.59 -36.97 -29.13
C SER A 661 17.92 -38.21 -28.53
N VAL A 662 18.35 -39.38 -29.01
CA VAL A 662 17.82 -40.73 -28.72
C VAL A 662 16.62 -41.16 -29.59
N ILE A 663 16.84 -41.25 -30.90
CA ILE A 663 16.17 -42.26 -31.75
C ILE A 663 17.22 -43.31 -32.12
N SER A 664 17.33 -44.35 -31.28
CA SER A 664 17.95 -45.63 -31.64
C SER A 664 17.78 -46.59 -30.45
N GLY A 665 16.89 -47.57 -30.56
CA GLY A 665 16.78 -48.63 -29.56
C GLY A 665 15.44 -49.34 -29.59
N ARG A 666 15.40 -50.49 -30.26
CA ARG A 666 14.30 -51.47 -30.30
C ARG A 666 13.66 -51.69 -28.93
N LEU A 667 12.33 -51.59 -28.84
CA LEU A 667 11.55 -52.15 -27.75
C LEU A 667 11.04 -53.53 -28.16
N LEU A 668 11.74 -54.56 -27.68
CA LEU A 668 11.21 -55.91 -27.54
C LEU A 668 10.32 -55.98 -26.30
N THR A 669 9.25 -56.75 -26.47
CA THR A 669 8.21 -57.16 -25.52
C THR A 669 8.76 -57.90 -24.28
N ASN A 670 8.22 -57.63 -23.07
CA ASN A 670 7.73 -58.63 -22.09
C ASN A 670 7.61 -58.10 -20.62
N SER A 671 6.36 -57.99 -20.12
CA SER A 671 5.82 -58.29 -18.74
C SER A 671 6.45 -57.67 -17.46
N PRO A 672 5.83 -57.75 -16.24
CA PRO A 672 4.43 -57.95 -15.79
C PRO A 672 3.94 -56.86 -14.76
N PRO A 673 2.69 -56.90 -14.24
CA PRO A 673 2.09 -55.82 -13.46
C PRO A 673 2.36 -55.94 -11.94
N GLY A 674 2.55 -54.80 -11.28
CA GLY A 674 2.39 -54.68 -9.82
C GLY A 674 3.64 -54.29 -9.04
N LYS A 675 3.90 -52.98 -8.90
CA LYS A 675 4.53 -52.37 -7.72
C LYS A 675 3.97 -50.95 -7.52
N ARG A 676 3.36 -50.71 -6.34
CA ARG A 676 3.04 -49.36 -5.84
C ARG A 676 4.35 -48.61 -5.63
N ILE A 677 4.63 -47.61 -6.45
CA ILE A 677 5.71 -46.64 -6.20
C ILE A 677 5.12 -45.50 -5.36
N ARG A 678 5.61 -45.41 -4.13
CA ARG A 678 5.31 -44.38 -3.13
C ARG A 678 6.03 -43.09 -3.56
N TRP A 679 5.29 -42.10 -4.05
CA TRP A 679 5.85 -40.77 -4.34
C TRP A 679 6.10 -40.03 -3.03
N SER A 680 7.35 -39.64 -2.78
CA SER A 680 7.71 -38.80 -1.64
C SER A 680 7.17 -37.39 -1.87
N ARG A 681 6.55 -36.84 -0.83
CA ARG A 681 6.10 -35.44 -0.76
C ARG A 681 7.31 -34.56 -0.54
N HIS A 682 7.91 -33.99 -1.58
CA HIS A 682 8.63 -32.72 -1.47
C HIS A 682 8.69 -32.03 -2.84
N SER A 683 8.57 -30.70 -2.80
CA SER A 683 8.53 -29.74 -3.91
C SER A 683 7.16 -29.42 -4.52
N ASN A 684 6.83 -28.12 -4.48
CA ASN A 684 5.75 -27.40 -5.19
C ASN A 684 4.31 -27.44 -4.64
N SER A 685 4.13 -26.97 -3.40
CA SER A 685 2.83 -26.55 -2.85
C SER A 685 2.26 -25.27 -3.49
N HIS A 686 3.10 -24.37 -4.03
CA HIS A 686 2.64 -23.12 -4.65
C HIS A 686 2.08 -23.27 -6.07
N THR A 687 2.53 -24.26 -6.84
CA THR A 687 2.08 -24.49 -8.22
C THR A 687 0.76 -25.26 -8.27
N ILE A 688 0.50 -26.13 -7.28
CA ILE A 688 -0.72 -26.94 -7.19
C ILE A 688 -1.93 -26.09 -6.77
N MET A 689 -1.76 -25.09 -5.89
CA MET A 689 -2.85 -24.18 -5.52
C MET A 689 -3.34 -23.33 -6.70
N ARG A 690 -2.46 -22.90 -7.60
CA ARG A 690 -2.85 -22.06 -8.75
C ARG A 690 -3.72 -22.79 -9.77
N ILE A 691 -3.54 -24.11 -9.93
CA ILE A 691 -4.36 -24.93 -10.86
C ILE A 691 -5.78 -25.14 -10.31
N ILE A 692 -5.93 -25.20 -8.99
CA ILE A 692 -7.24 -25.36 -8.34
C ILE A 692 -8.07 -24.07 -8.45
N SER A 693 -7.43 -22.88 -8.43
CA SER A 693 -8.16 -21.60 -8.60
C SER A 693 -8.81 -21.44 -9.97
N TYR A 694 -8.19 -21.90 -11.07
CA TYR A 694 -8.80 -21.82 -12.40
C TYR A 694 -9.96 -22.81 -12.60
N SER A 695 -9.94 -23.94 -11.89
CA SER A 695 -11.03 -24.93 -11.94
C SER A 695 -12.24 -24.51 -11.07
N ARG A 696 -12.04 -23.62 -10.08
CA ARG A 696 -13.11 -23.04 -9.25
C ARG A 696 -13.72 -21.73 -9.81
N LEU A 697 -13.14 -21.19 -10.88
CA LEU A 697 -13.68 -20.04 -11.62
C LEU A 697 -14.85 -20.44 -12.55
N ILE A 698 -14.96 -21.72 -12.88
CA ILE A 698 -16.07 -22.36 -13.61
C ILE A 698 -17.06 -22.90 -12.58
#